data_AF-A0A2K4ZPU8-F1
#
_entry.id   AF-A0A2K4ZPU8-F1
#
_cell.length_a   1.000
_cell.length_b   1.000
_cell.length_c   1.000
_cell.angle_alpha   90.00
_cell.angle_beta   90.00
_cell.angle_gamma   90.00
#
_symmetry.space_group_name_H-M   'P 1'
#
loop_
_entity.id
_entity.type
_entity.pdbx_description
1 polymer ?
#
loop_
_entity_poly.entity_id
_entity_poly.type
_entity_poly.pdbx_seq_one_letter_code
_entity_poly.pdbx_strand_id
1 'polypeptide(L)'
;MLLALLLVIGLAITGDAPAEAAGTVKEMANLVILVKMRGETGNTLAVKWETIKNMYSGRKSWTDSNKENSFSDYISVITCGKVKVTNLFPQIDNRMDESQSVQVFELSRTGYDTGDAIVEEVIRGIQKAQPGDPLYVGKQSLDLDRDNVIDNLTIIVEGNVVVNNTESSFKANYGNSSSGSDKINGLSVSNYNALTSSMLFDKSVNIHEFLHSLGLPDLYRLNVSSGTEVATGPVGIWDIMASAGGQTPQYVLGYLRKKMGWLEGGSVAEITAGGTYRLTAVSQPDTAGGVRLYTIQTPLPQGDSQTICLEYRKSMPMGEYDHLVDEGLLMYRVDDSVPDHTNIAGGNYIYVYRPGVSAPDDCTVSTVGAALNGTAGETAYGSTDLSAPVSQNTLHYSDGSNSGIRISNLERSADKNSITFQVEFADYGDSWQALGGTAARDVLSDTQLYSDPAGNLYLSYVNTSGQACVVRWDESAGAWQRLGSTLSACVNSVTALASCGGSLYLAYLDGAGYPVYSVWNGSSWSVPVRIDTISYPNSLQLVVEGNEIYAAYQRPQGGRKQLVIRNLNGTIVTDDRNAIDFCNPTVVKRGDLFYVAYADFGGGNAKIDTYNPATGVWTTVYDYGADGNTLNLLHCTNTKIYGLSGTSGISPHLTIWDGSAWKKVAVPQMSNYFRASLVTAGEIVYLAYLDTSANQAGMLRLAGDSFVSCYEGLNGQADEFQAAAVGDKVYVATRTGNSVIVRRQTVEYVPEPTPPPVEPTPPPVDPTPPPLPSRTVSLTPPAGYANPDVYIDGIRYTATKNGGSYTLQLPDKTGKTAVMYYYNERNIPKGMYVWRLNWQGDICTATPMSELQDLLSYHGFSIRVQGYSGLRFKSGIDTGKRAWLLGSGVDGYRLTEYGTLLISGSYLQKYPFIKGGEKVGGGRSYWTENGVVNDRIFETVDGRYRFASVVTKLPAKQYAAELAFRSYAVLQRDDGDQLIIYGPPVARSIYTVAKQILAAGEFRPGSSGYNYVKSIVDTVEGR
;
A
#
# COMPACT_ATOMS: atom_id res chain seq x y z
N MET A 1 -37.76 -39.09 0.61
CA MET A 1 -37.64 -38.42 -0.70
C MET A 1 -36.28 -37.75 -0.76
N LEU A 2 -35.38 -38.37 -1.52
CA LEU A 2 -34.05 -37.87 -1.88
C LEU A 2 -34.18 -36.78 -2.96
N LEU A 3 -33.32 -35.76 -2.92
CA LEU A 3 -32.61 -35.27 -4.10
C LEU A 3 -31.30 -34.58 -3.68
N ALA A 4 -30.17 -35.16 -4.11
CA ALA A 4 -28.79 -34.75 -3.90
C ALA A 4 -28.36 -33.73 -4.98
N LEU A 5 -27.63 -32.66 -4.65
CA LEU A 5 -26.16 -32.54 -4.64
C LEU A 5 -25.47 -32.96 -5.95
N LEU A 6 -25.08 -31.97 -6.75
CA LEU A 6 -24.04 -32.10 -7.79
C LEU A 6 -23.10 -30.89 -7.63
N LEU A 7 -22.03 -31.14 -6.89
CA LEU A 7 -20.84 -30.32 -6.76
C LEU A 7 -20.12 -30.36 -8.13
N VAL A 8 -20.12 -29.25 -8.86
CA VAL A 8 -19.14 -29.02 -9.93
C VAL A 8 -17.92 -28.42 -9.24
N ILE A 9 -16.93 -29.27 -8.96
CA ILE A 9 -15.60 -28.84 -8.56
C ILE A 9 -14.97 -28.22 -9.81
N GLY A 10 -15.20 -26.92 -10.00
CA GLY A 10 -14.30 -26.10 -10.79
C GLY A 10 -13.03 -25.94 -9.98
N LEU A 11 -12.01 -26.74 -10.27
CA LEU A 11 -10.65 -26.41 -9.90
C LEU A 11 -10.30 -25.11 -10.66
N ALA A 12 -10.59 -23.97 -10.04
CA ALA A 12 -9.90 -22.74 -10.31
C ALA A 12 -8.43 -23.00 -9.93
N ILE A 13 -7.63 -23.45 -10.90
CA ILE A 13 -6.19 -23.30 -10.83
C ILE A 13 -5.97 -21.81 -11.05
N THR A 14 -6.00 -21.06 -9.95
CA THR A 14 -5.33 -19.77 -9.88
C THR A 14 -3.88 -20.04 -10.21
N GLY A 15 -3.49 -19.81 -11.46
CA GLY A 15 -2.11 -19.89 -11.91
C GLY A 15 -1.31 -18.75 -11.31
N ASP A 16 -1.07 -18.79 -10.00
CA ASP A 16 0.19 -18.28 -9.50
C ASP A 16 1.25 -19.24 -10.02
N ALA A 17 1.99 -18.80 -11.04
CA ALA A 17 3.19 -19.50 -11.45
C ALA A 17 4.03 -19.75 -10.19
N PRO A 18 4.46 -20.99 -9.91
CA PRO A 18 5.42 -21.21 -8.86
C PRO A 18 6.61 -20.29 -9.15
N ALA A 19 7.07 -19.56 -8.13
CA ALA A 19 8.29 -18.79 -8.22
C ALA A 19 9.46 -19.76 -8.47
N GLU A 20 9.65 -20.15 -9.71
CA GLU A 20 10.80 -20.92 -10.15
C GLU A 20 12.03 -20.03 -10.07
N ALA A 21 13.09 -20.61 -9.53
CA ALA A 21 14.34 -19.94 -9.26
C ALA A 21 14.86 -19.21 -10.51
N ALA A 22 15.15 -17.93 -10.36
CA ALA A 22 15.84 -17.13 -11.37
C ALA A 22 17.14 -17.84 -11.79
N GLY A 23 17.23 -18.24 -13.07
CA GLY A 23 18.50 -18.62 -13.71
C GLY A 23 18.57 -19.92 -14.51
N THR A 24 17.59 -20.83 -14.43
CA THR A 24 17.62 -22.09 -15.21
C THR A 24 16.85 -21.98 -16.52
N VAL A 25 17.48 -22.40 -17.63
CA VAL A 25 16.81 -22.55 -18.94
C VAL A 25 15.82 -23.70 -18.83
N LYS A 26 14.55 -23.46 -19.19
CA LYS A 26 13.53 -24.48 -19.34
C LYS A 26 13.69 -25.15 -20.71
N GLU A 27 14.07 -26.42 -20.72
CA GLU A 27 14.04 -27.24 -21.93
C GLU A 27 12.68 -27.93 -22.04
N MET A 28 12.08 -27.89 -23.24
CA MET A 28 10.78 -28.50 -23.51
C MET A 28 10.83 -29.33 -24.79
N ALA A 29 10.19 -30.48 -24.79
CA ALA A 29 9.89 -31.25 -25.98
C ALA A 29 8.59 -30.78 -26.63
N ASN A 30 8.56 -30.77 -27.96
CA ASN A 30 7.33 -30.64 -28.71
C ASN A 30 7.18 -31.88 -29.60
N LEU A 31 6.30 -32.80 -29.20
CA LEU A 31 6.02 -34.00 -29.98
C LEU A 31 5.07 -33.65 -31.12
N VAL A 32 5.55 -33.71 -32.37
CA VAL A 32 4.75 -33.37 -33.55
C VAL A 32 4.34 -34.64 -34.30
N ILE A 33 3.04 -34.90 -34.33
CA ILE A 33 2.43 -36.06 -35.01
C ILE A 33 1.66 -35.61 -36.23
N LEU A 34 1.95 -36.23 -37.38
CA LEU A 34 1.26 -36.00 -38.65
C LEU A 34 0.19 -37.06 -38.84
N VAL A 35 -1.07 -36.65 -38.98
CA VAL A 35 -2.20 -37.57 -39.11
C VAL A 35 -3.03 -37.29 -40.36
N LYS A 36 -3.78 -38.28 -40.83
CA LYS A 36 -4.80 -38.12 -41.86
C LYS A 36 -6.04 -38.93 -41.50
N MET A 37 -7.21 -38.48 -41.93
CA MET A 37 -8.45 -39.22 -41.73
C MET A 37 -8.45 -40.51 -42.57
N ARG A 38 -9.24 -41.51 -42.15
CA ARG A 38 -9.40 -42.74 -42.91
C ARG A 38 -9.92 -42.44 -44.31
N GLY A 39 -9.26 -42.98 -45.33
CA GLY A 39 -9.67 -42.77 -46.71
C GLY A 39 -9.35 -41.38 -47.27
N GLU A 40 -8.69 -40.52 -46.50
CA GLU A 40 -8.11 -39.28 -47.03
C GLU A 40 -6.98 -39.63 -48.01
N THR A 41 -7.09 -39.04 -49.19
CA THR A 41 -6.16 -39.25 -50.32
C THR A 41 -5.16 -38.10 -50.48
N GLY A 42 -5.37 -37.00 -49.76
CA GLY A 42 -4.40 -35.94 -49.59
C GLY A 42 -3.04 -36.47 -49.15
N ASN A 43 -1.98 -35.87 -49.69
CA ASN A 43 -0.60 -36.26 -49.41
C ASN A 43 0.28 -35.02 -49.16
N THR A 44 -0.33 -33.90 -48.78
CA THR A 44 0.32 -32.61 -48.59
C THR A 44 1.36 -32.69 -47.48
N LEU A 45 1.02 -33.31 -46.34
CA LEU A 45 1.90 -33.46 -45.19
C LEU A 45 3.19 -34.21 -45.56
N ALA A 46 3.09 -35.33 -46.29
CA ALA A 46 4.26 -36.11 -46.68
C ALA A 46 5.09 -35.41 -47.77
N VAL A 47 4.43 -34.78 -48.76
CA VAL A 47 5.11 -34.05 -49.84
C VAL A 47 5.83 -32.80 -49.33
N LYS A 48 5.27 -32.11 -48.32
CA LYS A 48 5.79 -30.85 -47.78
C LYS A 48 6.57 -31.02 -46.49
N TRP A 49 6.89 -32.25 -46.08
CA TRP A 49 7.48 -32.51 -44.76
C TRP A 49 8.78 -31.72 -44.53
N GLU A 50 9.64 -31.56 -45.54
CA GLU A 50 10.88 -30.76 -45.42
C GLU A 50 10.55 -29.29 -45.09
N THR A 51 9.49 -28.73 -45.67
CA THR A 51 9.00 -27.39 -45.32
C THR A 51 8.54 -27.34 -43.86
N ILE A 52 7.80 -28.36 -43.40
CA ILE A 52 7.32 -28.46 -42.02
C ILE A 52 8.51 -28.55 -41.05
N LYS A 53 9.48 -29.43 -41.31
CA LYS A 53 10.67 -29.58 -40.48
C LYS A 53 11.47 -28.28 -40.37
N ASN A 54 11.69 -27.62 -41.51
CA ASN A 54 12.44 -26.37 -41.57
C ASN A 54 11.71 -25.24 -40.82
N MET A 55 10.38 -25.21 -40.87
CA MET A 55 9.59 -24.27 -40.08
C MET A 55 9.82 -24.46 -38.58
N TYR A 56 9.87 -25.70 -38.10
CA TYR A 56 10.04 -25.98 -36.67
C TYR A 56 11.47 -25.84 -36.16
N SER A 57 12.44 -26.43 -36.87
CA SER A 57 13.80 -26.67 -36.36
C SER A 57 14.91 -25.97 -37.15
N GLY A 58 14.59 -25.17 -38.18
CA GLY A 58 15.60 -24.45 -38.98
C GLY A 58 16.25 -25.28 -40.11
N ARG A 59 16.96 -24.59 -41.02
CA ARG A 59 17.57 -25.14 -42.26
C ARG A 59 18.85 -25.95 -41.99
N LYS A 60 19.16 -26.93 -42.86
CA LYS A 60 20.46 -27.67 -42.85
C LYS A 60 21.54 -27.28 -43.90
N SER A 61 21.32 -26.40 -44.91
CA SER A 61 22.37 -25.91 -45.88
C SER A 61 21.76 -24.96 -46.96
N TRP A 62 22.44 -24.10 -47.75
CA TRP A 62 23.48 -23.05 -47.61
C TRP A 62 23.29 -22.12 -48.83
N THR A 63 22.88 -20.86 -48.63
CA THR A 63 23.12 -19.68 -49.50
C THR A 63 22.61 -18.36 -48.90
N ASP A 64 21.99 -18.38 -47.72
CA ASP A 64 21.77 -17.14 -46.95
C ASP A 64 22.16 -17.37 -45.50
N SER A 65 23.09 -16.56 -45.00
CA SER A 65 23.96 -16.90 -43.88
C SER A 65 23.62 -16.21 -42.56
N ASN A 66 22.48 -15.50 -42.46
CA ASN A 66 22.34 -14.52 -41.37
C ASN A 66 20.99 -14.40 -40.64
N LYS A 67 20.17 -15.45 -40.50
CA LYS A 67 19.19 -15.61 -39.39
C LYS A 67 18.39 -16.92 -39.53
N GLU A 68 18.42 -17.77 -38.51
CA GLU A 68 17.45 -18.87 -38.37
C GLU A 68 16.10 -18.24 -38.01
N ASN A 69 15.06 -18.40 -38.82
CA ASN A 69 13.72 -17.90 -38.52
C ASN A 69 12.77 -19.10 -38.38
N SER A 70 13.08 -20.01 -37.45
CA SER A 70 12.27 -21.19 -37.15
C SER A 70 11.31 -20.92 -35.99
N PHE A 71 10.40 -21.85 -35.70
CA PHE A 71 9.59 -21.86 -34.49
C PHE A 71 10.47 -21.85 -33.24
N SER A 72 11.49 -22.71 -33.20
CA SER A 72 12.37 -22.83 -32.04
C SER A 72 13.20 -21.56 -31.84
N ASP A 73 13.64 -20.93 -32.93
CA ASP A 73 14.32 -19.62 -32.88
C ASP A 73 13.38 -18.55 -32.31
N TYR A 74 12.14 -18.46 -32.80
CA TYR A 74 11.17 -17.48 -32.29
C TYR A 74 10.97 -17.62 -30.78
N ILE A 75 10.73 -18.85 -30.29
CA ILE A 75 10.55 -19.09 -28.86
C ILE A 75 11.82 -18.71 -28.09
N SER A 76 13.01 -19.09 -28.59
CA SER A 76 14.26 -18.66 -27.95
C SER A 76 14.41 -17.14 -27.90
N VAL A 77 14.03 -16.43 -28.97
CA VAL A 77 14.18 -14.97 -29.08
C VAL A 77 13.21 -14.24 -28.14
N ILE A 78 11.92 -14.58 -28.16
CA ILE A 78 10.91 -13.91 -27.32
C ILE A 78 11.05 -14.24 -25.83
N THR A 79 11.58 -15.43 -25.51
CA THR A 79 11.85 -15.84 -24.13
C THR A 79 13.25 -15.47 -23.65
N CYS A 80 14.03 -14.71 -24.42
CA CYS A 80 15.38 -14.30 -24.02
C CYS A 80 16.31 -15.51 -23.73
N GLY A 81 16.11 -16.62 -24.45
CA GLY A 81 16.81 -17.89 -24.28
C GLY A 81 16.38 -18.71 -23.06
N LYS A 82 15.33 -18.29 -22.34
CA LYS A 82 14.84 -18.98 -21.14
C LYS A 82 14.06 -20.24 -21.46
N VAL A 83 13.43 -20.31 -22.64
CA VAL A 83 12.75 -21.51 -23.12
C VAL A 83 13.43 -21.99 -24.38
N LYS A 84 13.81 -23.27 -24.38
CA LYS A 84 14.38 -23.95 -25.53
C LYS A 84 13.51 -25.13 -25.90
N VAL A 85 13.00 -25.15 -27.13
CA VAL A 85 12.10 -26.20 -27.60
C VAL A 85 12.83 -27.18 -28.51
N THR A 86 12.67 -28.47 -28.23
CA THR A 86 13.15 -29.58 -29.07
C THR A 86 11.97 -30.24 -29.76
N ASN A 87 11.85 -30.07 -31.07
CA ASN A 87 10.76 -30.68 -31.84
C ASN A 87 11.12 -32.13 -32.22
N LEU A 88 10.20 -33.06 -31.95
CA LEU A 88 10.33 -34.48 -32.24
C LEU A 88 9.34 -34.89 -33.33
N PHE A 89 9.83 -35.59 -34.34
CA PHE A 89 9.04 -36.02 -35.49
C PHE A 89 9.19 -37.52 -35.70
N PRO A 90 8.57 -38.39 -34.88
CA PRO A 90 8.86 -39.83 -34.90
C PRO A 90 8.63 -40.47 -36.28
N GLN A 91 7.66 -39.98 -37.04
CA GLN A 91 7.30 -40.48 -38.39
C GLN A 91 8.36 -40.18 -39.44
N ILE A 92 9.33 -39.36 -39.08
CA ILE A 92 10.47 -38.96 -39.89
C ILE A 92 11.77 -39.47 -39.25
N ASP A 93 11.97 -39.20 -37.97
CA ASP A 93 13.20 -39.45 -37.23
C ASP A 93 13.50 -40.97 -37.10
N ASN A 94 12.47 -41.81 -37.15
CA ASN A 94 12.62 -43.27 -37.11
C ASN A 94 12.78 -43.92 -38.50
N ARG A 95 12.82 -43.14 -39.60
CA ARG A 95 13.02 -43.71 -40.95
C ARG A 95 14.43 -44.28 -41.08
N MET A 96 14.52 -45.51 -41.58
CA MET A 96 15.81 -46.17 -41.88
C MET A 96 16.47 -45.61 -43.15
N ASP A 97 15.68 -45.04 -44.05
CA ASP A 97 16.12 -44.45 -45.33
C ASP A 97 15.38 -43.13 -45.57
N GLU A 98 16.12 -42.04 -45.73
CA GLU A 98 15.59 -40.69 -45.96
C GLU A 98 14.85 -40.57 -47.31
N SER A 99 15.08 -41.49 -48.25
CA SER A 99 14.40 -41.53 -49.56
C SER A 99 12.95 -42.03 -49.51
N GLN A 100 12.57 -42.71 -48.42
CA GLN A 100 11.19 -43.18 -48.22
C GLN A 100 10.26 -42.00 -47.92
N SER A 101 9.05 -42.00 -48.48
CA SER A 101 8.03 -41.00 -48.13
C SER A 101 7.71 -41.03 -46.63
N VAL A 102 7.46 -39.86 -46.04
CA VAL A 102 7.00 -39.76 -44.65
C VAL A 102 5.69 -40.52 -44.47
N GLN A 103 5.63 -41.39 -43.45
CA GLN A 103 4.46 -42.21 -43.16
C GLN A 103 3.50 -41.44 -42.26
N VAL A 104 2.52 -40.75 -42.86
CA VAL A 104 1.44 -40.06 -42.14
C VAL A 104 0.54 -41.10 -41.45
N PHE A 105 0.21 -40.88 -40.18
CA PHE A 105 -0.59 -41.82 -39.39
C PHE A 105 -2.05 -41.73 -39.81
N GLU A 106 -2.59 -42.83 -40.34
CA GLU A 106 -3.99 -42.90 -40.75
C GLU A 106 -4.87 -43.23 -39.54
N LEU A 107 -5.75 -42.29 -39.19
CA LEU A 107 -6.77 -42.47 -38.18
C LEU A 107 -7.83 -43.47 -38.66
N SER A 108 -8.49 -44.15 -37.72
CA SER A 108 -9.43 -45.25 -37.99
C SER A 108 -10.81 -44.79 -38.49
N ARG A 109 -11.12 -43.50 -38.35
CA ARG A 109 -12.40 -42.90 -38.73
C ARG A 109 -12.22 -41.86 -39.84
N THR A 110 -13.27 -41.65 -40.61
CA THR A 110 -13.36 -40.61 -41.65
C THR A 110 -13.62 -39.20 -41.06
N GLY A 111 -13.82 -39.10 -39.74
CA GLY A 111 -14.07 -37.86 -39.00
C GLY A 111 -14.23 -38.14 -37.50
N TYR A 112 -14.09 -37.09 -36.67
CA TYR A 112 -14.19 -37.15 -35.22
C TYR A 112 -15.05 -36.00 -34.71
N ASP A 113 -15.86 -36.26 -33.69
CA ASP A 113 -16.74 -35.25 -33.11
C ASP A 113 -15.95 -34.24 -32.25
N THR A 114 -14.89 -34.70 -31.57
CA THR A 114 -14.04 -33.89 -30.68
C THR A 114 -12.55 -34.07 -30.99
N GLY A 115 -11.74 -33.05 -30.66
CA GLY A 115 -10.29 -33.14 -30.76
C GLY A 115 -9.69 -34.16 -29.77
N ASP A 116 -10.27 -34.29 -28.58
CA ASP A 116 -9.86 -35.29 -27.58
C ASP A 116 -9.90 -36.72 -28.13
N ALA A 117 -10.87 -37.04 -29.00
CA ALA A 117 -10.97 -38.36 -29.60
C ALA A 117 -9.85 -38.65 -30.62
N ILE A 118 -9.32 -37.61 -31.29
CA ILE A 118 -8.13 -37.71 -32.12
C ILE A 118 -6.90 -37.95 -31.24
N VAL A 119 -6.77 -37.19 -30.15
CA VAL A 119 -5.67 -37.32 -29.17
C VAL A 119 -5.64 -38.73 -28.58
N GLU A 120 -6.78 -39.27 -28.15
CA GLU A 120 -6.88 -40.65 -27.65
C GLU A 120 -6.35 -41.68 -28.64
N GLU A 121 -6.66 -41.52 -29.92
CA GLU A 121 -6.23 -42.45 -30.94
C GLU A 121 -4.74 -42.34 -31.25
N VAL A 122 -4.21 -41.11 -31.28
CA VAL A 122 -2.77 -40.84 -31.37
C VAL A 122 -2.04 -41.46 -30.18
N ILE A 123 -2.53 -41.27 -28.96
CA ILE A 123 -1.96 -41.89 -27.74
C ILE A 123 -1.95 -43.42 -27.89
N ARG A 124 -3.08 -44.04 -28.28
CA ARG A 124 -3.16 -45.50 -28.49
C ARG A 124 -2.21 -45.99 -29.59
N GLY A 125 -2.01 -45.19 -30.65
CA GLY A 125 -1.07 -45.48 -31.73
C GLY A 125 0.37 -45.50 -31.21
N ILE A 126 0.76 -44.47 -30.46
CA ILE A 126 2.09 -44.37 -29.85
C ILE A 126 2.33 -45.49 -28.84
N GLN A 127 1.36 -45.80 -27.98
CA GLN A 127 1.48 -46.87 -26.97
C GLN A 127 1.70 -48.26 -27.58
N LYS A 128 1.20 -48.51 -28.80
CA LYS A 128 1.37 -49.79 -29.51
C LYS A 128 2.67 -49.87 -30.29
N ALA A 129 3.26 -48.73 -30.63
CA ALA A 129 4.46 -48.65 -31.47
C ALA A 129 5.67 -49.32 -30.80
N GLN A 130 6.43 -50.07 -31.57
CA GLN A 130 7.68 -50.73 -31.19
C GLN A 130 8.88 -50.00 -31.82
N PRO A 131 10.12 -50.19 -31.32
CA PRO A 131 11.30 -49.60 -31.93
C PRO A 131 11.38 -49.88 -33.44
N GLY A 132 11.46 -48.81 -34.24
CA GLY A 132 11.42 -48.86 -35.71
C GLY A 132 10.06 -48.51 -36.33
N ASP A 133 8.99 -48.45 -35.54
CA ASP A 133 7.69 -47.98 -36.01
C ASP A 133 7.65 -46.44 -36.14
N PRO A 134 6.87 -45.89 -37.09
CA PRO A 134 6.78 -44.44 -37.31
C PRO A 134 6.28 -43.63 -36.11
N LEU A 135 5.56 -44.22 -35.16
CA LEU A 135 5.06 -43.50 -33.97
C LEU A 135 5.86 -43.77 -32.71
N TYR A 136 6.94 -44.56 -32.79
CA TYR A 136 7.71 -44.92 -31.61
C TYR A 136 8.46 -43.70 -31.05
N VAL A 137 8.28 -43.43 -29.75
CA VAL A 137 8.99 -42.38 -29.01
C VAL A 137 9.42 -42.89 -27.64
N GLY A 138 10.63 -42.51 -27.21
CA GLY A 138 11.15 -42.87 -25.89
C GLY A 138 10.56 -41.99 -24.77
N LYS A 139 10.49 -42.51 -23.54
CA LYS A 139 9.96 -41.75 -22.38
C LYS A 139 10.77 -40.49 -22.07
N GLN A 140 12.11 -40.60 -22.07
CA GLN A 140 13.01 -39.53 -21.62
C GLN A 140 13.08 -38.32 -22.56
N SER A 141 12.50 -38.41 -23.76
CA SER A 141 12.51 -37.33 -24.74
C SER A 141 11.26 -36.44 -24.69
N LEU A 142 10.24 -36.80 -23.90
CA LEU A 142 8.92 -36.16 -23.93
C LEU A 142 8.63 -35.21 -22.74
N ASP A 143 9.46 -35.28 -21.72
CA ASP A 143 9.32 -34.57 -20.44
C ASP A 143 10.73 -34.09 -20.04
N LEU A 144 11.16 -33.00 -20.66
CA LEU A 144 12.48 -32.40 -20.46
C LEU A 144 12.50 -31.50 -19.22
N ASP A 145 11.34 -30.94 -18.82
CA ASP A 145 11.22 -30.14 -17.61
C ASP A 145 11.01 -30.97 -16.32
N ARG A 146 10.71 -32.27 -16.48
CA ARG A 146 10.63 -33.31 -15.44
C ARG A 146 9.44 -33.16 -14.49
N ASP A 147 8.33 -32.63 -14.97
CA ASP A 147 7.10 -32.48 -14.20
C ASP A 147 6.19 -33.74 -14.24
N ASN A 148 6.59 -34.80 -14.96
CA ASN A 148 5.84 -36.04 -15.24
C ASN A 148 4.63 -35.86 -16.18
N VAL A 149 4.57 -34.74 -16.87
CA VAL A 149 3.63 -34.42 -17.94
C VAL A 149 4.42 -34.34 -19.23
N ILE A 150 3.80 -34.65 -20.37
CA ILE A 150 4.44 -34.37 -21.66
C ILE A 150 4.49 -32.86 -21.84
N ASP A 151 5.68 -32.31 -22.14
CA ASP A 151 5.92 -30.88 -22.28
C ASP A 151 4.94 -30.21 -23.28
N ASN A 152 4.78 -30.80 -24.47
CA ASN A 152 3.76 -30.40 -25.45
C ASN A 152 3.49 -31.49 -26.52
N LEU A 153 2.22 -31.64 -26.93
CA LEU A 153 1.79 -32.47 -28.06
C LEU A 153 1.18 -31.60 -29.17
N THR A 154 1.72 -31.68 -30.38
CA THR A 154 1.14 -31.04 -31.58
C THR A 154 0.70 -32.10 -32.58
N ILE A 155 -0.56 -32.03 -33.00
CA ILE A 155 -1.15 -32.92 -34.00
C ILE A 155 -1.46 -32.09 -35.25
N ILE A 156 -0.83 -32.43 -36.38
CA ILE A 156 -1.09 -31.80 -37.68
C ILE A 156 -1.89 -32.76 -38.54
N VAL A 157 -3.10 -32.36 -38.94
CA VAL A 157 -4.06 -33.18 -39.68
C VAL A 157 -4.06 -32.82 -41.16
N GLU A 158 -3.99 -33.81 -42.05
CA GLU A 158 -4.17 -33.63 -43.51
C GLU A 158 -5.62 -33.20 -43.81
N GLY A 159 -5.77 -32.15 -44.62
CA GLY A 159 -7.05 -31.54 -44.95
C GLY A 159 -7.53 -30.52 -43.92
N ASN A 160 -8.83 -30.21 -43.94
CA ASN A 160 -9.50 -29.43 -42.91
C ASN A 160 -9.94 -30.35 -41.77
N VAL A 161 -9.78 -29.90 -40.53
CA VAL A 161 -10.34 -30.58 -39.37
C VAL A 161 -11.72 -29.99 -39.13
N VAL A 162 -12.76 -30.82 -39.19
CA VAL A 162 -14.10 -30.46 -38.70
C VAL A 162 -14.24 -31.10 -37.32
N VAL A 163 -14.00 -30.32 -36.27
CA VAL A 163 -14.30 -30.70 -34.89
C VAL A 163 -15.45 -29.81 -34.43
N ASN A 164 -16.55 -30.39 -33.92
CA ASN A 164 -17.75 -29.65 -33.51
C ASN A 164 -18.30 -28.66 -34.56
N ASN A 165 -18.26 -28.98 -35.87
CA ASN A 165 -18.66 -28.10 -36.98
C ASN A 165 -17.85 -26.79 -37.11
N THR A 166 -16.64 -26.73 -36.57
CA THR A 166 -15.74 -25.57 -36.70
C THR A 166 -14.45 -25.99 -37.39
N GLU A 167 -14.07 -25.29 -38.45
CA GLU A 167 -12.80 -25.48 -39.17
C GLU A 167 -11.72 -24.56 -38.56
N SER A 168 -11.03 -24.98 -37.51
CA SER A 168 -9.95 -24.15 -36.96
C SER A 168 -8.83 -24.96 -36.29
N SER A 169 -7.65 -24.35 -36.27
CA SER A 169 -6.55 -24.75 -35.39
C SER A 169 -6.83 -24.23 -33.98
N PHE A 170 -6.45 -24.99 -32.96
CA PHE A 170 -6.67 -24.60 -31.57
C PHE A 170 -5.79 -25.39 -30.60
N LYS A 171 -5.49 -24.78 -29.45
CA LYS A 171 -5.01 -25.42 -28.23
C LYS A 171 -6.20 -25.85 -27.38
N ALA A 172 -6.12 -27.06 -26.82
CA ALA A 172 -7.11 -27.55 -25.87
C ALA A 172 -6.44 -28.22 -24.65
N ASN A 173 -7.16 -28.21 -23.54
CA ASN A 173 -6.81 -28.97 -22.35
C ASN A 173 -7.38 -30.38 -22.52
N TYR A 174 -6.52 -31.39 -22.49
CA TYR A 174 -6.96 -32.78 -22.53
C TYR A 174 -7.54 -33.17 -21.16
N GLY A 175 -8.86 -33.21 -21.07
CA GLY A 175 -9.60 -33.51 -19.86
C GLY A 175 -9.57 -35.01 -19.52
N ASN A 176 -8.66 -35.39 -18.62
CA ASN A 176 -8.58 -36.65 -17.87
C ASN A 176 -9.66 -37.72 -18.20
N SER A 177 -9.31 -38.69 -19.04
CA SER A 177 -10.10 -39.91 -19.20
C SER A 177 -9.91 -40.79 -17.96
N SER A 178 -10.99 -41.09 -17.25
CA SER A 178 -11.05 -41.98 -16.07
C SER A 178 -10.65 -43.45 -16.35
N SER A 179 -10.05 -43.74 -17.52
CA SER A 179 -9.66 -45.07 -17.99
C SER A 179 -8.14 -45.33 -18.03
N GLY A 180 -7.30 -44.34 -17.68
CA GLY A 180 -5.83 -44.48 -17.75
C GLY A 180 -5.25 -44.50 -19.16
N SER A 181 -6.04 -44.13 -20.17
CA SER A 181 -5.66 -44.00 -21.59
C SER A 181 -5.03 -42.65 -21.93
N ASP A 182 -4.78 -41.80 -20.93
CA ASP A 182 -4.31 -40.42 -21.00
C ASP A 182 -2.77 -40.31 -20.93
N LYS A 183 -2.06 -41.44 -21.00
CA LYS A 183 -0.61 -41.49 -20.77
C LYS A 183 0.18 -42.00 -21.95
N ILE A 184 1.26 -41.33 -22.32
CA ILE A 184 2.28 -41.86 -23.24
C ILE A 184 3.49 -42.24 -22.40
N ASN A 185 3.90 -43.52 -22.45
CA ASN A 185 5.05 -44.02 -21.68
C ASN A 185 4.97 -43.72 -20.15
N GLY A 186 3.76 -43.61 -19.60
CA GLY A 186 3.50 -43.31 -18.19
C GLY A 186 3.53 -41.82 -17.82
N LEU A 187 3.75 -40.91 -18.78
CA LEU A 187 3.62 -39.45 -18.63
C LEU A 187 2.20 -39.02 -19.00
N SER A 188 1.62 -38.10 -18.25
CA SER A 188 0.27 -37.58 -18.55
C SER A 188 0.31 -36.61 -19.73
N VAL A 189 -0.73 -36.62 -20.57
CA VAL A 189 -0.97 -35.59 -21.58
C VAL A 189 -1.91 -34.54 -20.98
N SER A 190 -1.47 -33.28 -20.87
CA SER A 190 -2.29 -32.19 -20.30
C SER A 190 -2.79 -31.21 -21.35
N ASN A 191 -1.89 -30.75 -22.22
CA ASN A 191 -2.15 -29.77 -23.28
C ASN A 191 -1.85 -30.40 -24.64
N TYR A 192 -2.66 -30.07 -25.64
CA TYR A 192 -2.34 -30.39 -27.02
C TYR A 192 -2.78 -29.28 -27.98
N ASN A 193 -2.06 -29.20 -29.09
CA ASN A 193 -2.35 -28.29 -30.21
C ASN A 193 -2.83 -29.13 -31.39
N ALA A 194 -3.97 -28.78 -31.98
CA ALA A 194 -4.45 -29.36 -33.23
C ALA A 194 -4.32 -28.33 -34.36
N LEU A 195 -3.61 -28.70 -35.42
CA LEU A 195 -3.35 -27.87 -36.60
C LEU A 195 -3.85 -28.57 -37.87
N THR A 196 -4.29 -27.82 -38.86
CA THR A 196 -4.69 -28.34 -40.17
C THR A 196 -3.57 -28.20 -41.20
N SER A 197 -3.54 -29.04 -42.24
CA SER A 197 -2.53 -28.94 -43.30
C SER A 197 -2.64 -27.64 -44.11
N SER A 198 -3.82 -27.02 -44.13
CA SER A 198 -4.06 -25.71 -44.75
C SER A 198 -3.36 -24.56 -44.02
N MET A 199 -3.15 -24.70 -42.71
CA MET A 199 -2.44 -23.72 -41.85
C MET A 199 -0.91 -23.92 -41.83
N LEU A 200 -0.38 -24.92 -42.56
CA LEU A 200 1.07 -25.15 -42.68
C LEU A 200 1.85 -24.01 -43.33
N PHE A 201 1.16 -23.04 -43.94
CA PHE A 201 1.75 -21.82 -44.47
C PHE A 201 1.44 -20.61 -43.58
N ASP A 202 1.06 -20.82 -42.33
CA ASP A 202 0.86 -19.76 -41.34
C ASP A 202 1.70 -20.07 -40.09
N LYS A 203 2.95 -19.59 -40.11
CA LYS A 203 3.91 -19.81 -39.01
C LYS A 203 3.39 -19.18 -37.72
N SER A 204 2.68 -18.06 -37.81
CA SER A 204 2.17 -17.32 -36.66
C SER A 204 1.10 -18.11 -35.89
N VAL A 205 0.17 -18.79 -36.59
CA VAL A 205 -0.86 -19.63 -35.95
C VAL A 205 -0.24 -20.73 -35.10
N ASN A 206 0.75 -21.43 -35.63
CA ASN A 206 1.43 -22.50 -34.90
C ASN A 206 2.09 -22.01 -33.60
N ILE A 207 2.80 -20.89 -33.69
CA ILE A 207 3.45 -20.27 -32.54
C ILE A 207 2.41 -19.81 -31.51
N HIS A 208 1.33 -19.18 -31.96
CA HIS A 208 0.23 -18.73 -31.11
C HIS A 208 -0.32 -19.88 -30.24
N GLU A 209 -0.68 -21.01 -30.87
CA GLU A 209 -1.21 -22.15 -30.13
C GLU A 209 -0.19 -22.73 -29.12
N PHE A 210 1.09 -22.76 -29.48
CA PHE A 210 2.13 -23.20 -28.55
C PHE A 210 2.33 -22.25 -27.37
N LEU A 211 2.20 -20.94 -27.57
CA LEU A 211 2.33 -19.96 -26.50
C LEU A 211 1.26 -20.14 -25.41
N HIS A 212 0.07 -20.67 -25.74
CA HIS A 212 -0.90 -21.10 -24.73
C HIS A 212 -0.41 -22.25 -23.85
N SER A 213 0.40 -23.17 -24.40
CA SER A 213 1.06 -24.23 -23.59
C SER A 213 2.09 -23.66 -22.62
N LEU A 214 2.63 -22.46 -22.91
CA LEU A 214 3.46 -21.70 -21.96
C LEU A 214 2.64 -20.86 -20.98
N GLY A 215 1.31 -20.83 -21.09
CA GLY A 215 0.41 -20.09 -20.19
C GLY A 215 0.06 -18.68 -20.64
N LEU A 216 0.35 -18.28 -21.89
CA LEU A 216 -0.10 -16.98 -22.40
C LEU A 216 -1.61 -17.02 -22.74
N PRO A 217 -2.36 -15.95 -22.42
CA PRO A 217 -3.79 -15.85 -22.70
C PRO A 217 -4.06 -15.30 -24.11
N ASP A 218 -5.29 -15.49 -24.58
CA ASP A 218 -5.80 -14.80 -25.76
C ASP A 218 -6.07 -13.31 -25.51
N LEU A 219 -5.61 -12.47 -26.45
CA LEU A 219 -5.72 -11.01 -26.38
C LEU A 219 -6.62 -10.40 -27.47
N TYR A 220 -7.18 -11.21 -28.37
CA TYR A 220 -8.24 -10.76 -29.27
C TYR A 220 -9.59 -10.70 -28.55
N ARG A 221 -10.58 -10.06 -29.18
CA ARG A 221 -11.94 -9.92 -28.64
C ARG A 221 -12.93 -10.61 -29.55
N LEU A 222 -13.81 -11.43 -28.99
CA LEU A 222 -14.94 -12.00 -29.72
C LEU A 222 -16.18 -11.12 -29.57
N ASN A 223 -16.98 -11.02 -30.63
CA ASN A 223 -18.36 -10.56 -30.53
C ASN A 223 -19.19 -11.68 -29.94
N VAL A 224 -19.64 -11.51 -28.70
CA VAL A 224 -20.42 -12.49 -27.93
C VAL A 224 -21.70 -12.97 -28.65
N SER A 225 -22.27 -12.15 -29.55
CA SER A 225 -23.50 -12.53 -30.28
C SER A 225 -23.25 -13.37 -31.53
N SER A 226 -22.10 -13.20 -32.19
CA SER A 226 -21.76 -13.90 -33.44
C SER A 226 -20.65 -14.94 -33.28
N GLY A 227 -19.93 -14.93 -32.14
CA GLY A 227 -18.75 -15.75 -31.91
C GLY A 227 -17.55 -15.37 -32.80
N THR A 228 -17.64 -14.25 -33.53
CA THR A 228 -16.59 -13.82 -34.48
C THR A 228 -15.68 -12.79 -33.85
N GLU A 229 -14.40 -12.81 -34.22
CA GLU A 229 -13.43 -11.81 -33.76
C GLU A 229 -13.81 -10.39 -34.20
N VAL A 230 -13.58 -9.43 -33.32
CA VAL A 230 -13.69 -8.00 -33.62
C VAL A 230 -12.42 -7.57 -34.36
N ALA A 231 -12.54 -7.32 -35.66
CA ALA A 231 -11.42 -7.15 -36.61
C ALA A 231 -10.31 -6.16 -36.20
N THR A 232 -10.62 -5.15 -35.38
CA THR A 232 -9.65 -4.14 -34.91
C THR A 232 -9.08 -4.45 -33.53
N GLY A 233 -9.83 -5.19 -32.69
CA GLY A 233 -9.42 -5.69 -31.38
C GLY A 233 -8.92 -4.63 -30.38
N PRO A 234 -8.69 -5.03 -29.12
CA PRO A 234 -8.07 -4.14 -28.12
C PRO A 234 -6.54 -4.05 -28.25
N VAL A 235 -5.90 -5.06 -28.85
CA VAL A 235 -4.44 -5.16 -29.00
C VAL A 235 -4.03 -5.24 -30.48
N GLY A 236 -4.72 -6.03 -31.30
CA GLY A 236 -4.49 -6.12 -32.75
C GLY A 236 -3.08 -6.57 -33.13
N ILE A 237 -2.47 -5.92 -34.12
CA ILE A 237 -1.19 -6.34 -34.72
C ILE A 237 0.02 -6.29 -33.78
N TRP A 238 -0.11 -5.78 -32.55
CA TRP A 238 1.01 -5.53 -31.65
C TRP A 238 1.47 -6.76 -30.84
N ASP A 239 0.66 -7.82 -30.81
CA ASP A 239 0.95 -9.07 -30.13
C ASP A 239 0.45 -10.27 -30.95
N ILE A 240 1.25 -11.33 -31.01
CA ILE A 240 0.85 -12.59 -31.66
C ILE A 240 -0.36 -13.24 -30.98
N MET A 241 -0.55 -13.03 -29.68
CA MET A 241 -1.72 -13.51 -28.92
C MET A 241 -3.01 -12.74 -29.24
N ALA A 242 -2.90 -11.65 -30.00
CA ALA A 242 -4.04 -10.83 -30.44
C ALA A 242 -4.29 -10.91 -31.95
N SER A 243 -3.28 -11.22 -32.76
CA SER A 243 -3.42 -11.36 -34.20
C SER A 243 -2.39 -12.34 -34.76
N ALA A 244 -2.82 -13.59 -34.95
CA ALA A 244 -2.00 -14.64 -35.52
C ALA A 244 -2.35 -14.83 -37.01
N GLY A 245 -1.53 -14.27 -37.90
CA GLY A 245 -1.67 -14.49 -39.34
C GLY A 245 -0.38 -14.29 -40.13
N GLY A 246 -0.14 -15.16 -41.10
CA GLY A 246 0.97 -15.09 -42.04
C GLY A 246 2.30 -15.72 -41.58
N GLN A 247 3.39 -15.30 -42.23
CA GLN A 247 4.72 -15.90 -42.08
C GLN A 247 5.64 -15.15 -41.10
N THR A 248 5.25 -13.97 -40.66
CA THR A 248 6.09 -13.06 -39.84
C THR A 248 5.41 -12.80 -38.50
N PRO A 249 5.71 -13.60 -37.46
CA PRO A 249 5.09 -13.44 -36.15
C PRO A 249 5.57 -12.16 -35.48
N GLN A 250 4.69 -11.53 -34.71
CA GLN A 250 4.98 -10.36 -33.89
C GLN A 250 5.55 -10.78 -32.55
N TYR A 251 6.31 -9.91 -31.89
CA TYR A 251 6.73 -10.13 -30.51
C TYR A 251 5.53 -10.11 -29.56
N VAL A 252 5.58 -10.98 -28.56
CA VAL A 252 4.75 -10.89 -27.35
C VAL A 252 5.06 -9.58 -26.62
N LEU A 253 4.04 -8.88 -26.16
CA LEU A 253 4.16 -7.63 -25.40
C LEU A 253 5.04 -7.82 -24.17
N GLY A 254 5.86 -6.80 -23.87
CA GLY A 254 6.84 -6.85 -22.79
C GLY A 254 6.25 -7.18 -21.43
N TYR A 255 5.01 -6.78 -21.16
CA TYR A 255 4.34 -7.07 -19.88
C TYR A 255 4.12 -8.58 -19.68
N LEU A 256 3.65 -9.29 -20.71
CA LEU A 256 3.50 -10.74 -20.63
C LEU A 256 4.85 -11.42 -20.49
N ARG A 257 5.86 -10.97 -21.24
CA ARG A 257 7.24 -11.48 -21.12
C ARG A 257 7.82 -11.24 -19.71
N LYS A 258 7.51 -10.11 -19.07
CA LYS A 258 7.83 -9.82 -17.65
C LYS A 258 7.09 -10.79 -16.72
N LYS A 259 5.79 -10.97 -16.89
CA LYS A 259 4.95 -11.87 -16.07
C LYS A 259 5.42 -13.32 -16.13
N MET A 260 5.91 -13.75 -17.30
CA MET A 260 6.49 -15.08 -17.52
C MET A 260 7.95 -15.20 -17.04
N GLY A 261 8.56 -14.14 -16.50
CA GLY A 261 9.96 -14.15 -16.06
C GLY A 261 11.00 -14.20 -17.19
N TRP A 262 10.61 -13.89 -18.43
CA TRP A 262 11.51 -13.92 -19.58
C TRP A 262 12.37 -12.65 -19.68
N LEU A 263 11.87 -11.52 -19.20
CA LEU A 263 12.65 -10.29 -19.08
C LEU A 263 13.31 -10.23 -17.69
N GLU A 264 14.64 -10.31 -17.65
CA GLU A 264 15.43 -10.22 -16.40
C GLU A 264 16.37 -9.01 -16.36
N GLY A 265 16.98 -8.77 -15.19
CA GLY A 265 17.98 -7.73 -14.99
C GLY A 265 17.44 -6.31 -15.21
N GLY A 266 18.26 -5.44 -15.79
CA GLY A 266 17.89 -4.05 -16.09
C GLY A 266 16.98 -3.88 -17.31
N SER A 267 16.34 -4.94 -17.82
CA SER A 267 15.46 -4.89 -19.00
C SER A 267 14.02 -4.47 -18.69
N VAL A 268 13.62 -4.48 -17.43
CA VAL A 268 12.35 -3.92 -16.96
C VAL A 268 12.67 -2.86 -15.93
N ALA A 269 12.03 -1.70 -16.04
CA ALA A 269 12.15 -0.65 -15.04
C ALA A 269 10.80 0.03 -14.80
N GLU A 270 10.65 0.64 -13.63
CA GLU A 270 9.47 1.41 -13.30
C GLU A 270 9.77 2.91 -13.40
N ILE A 271 8.83 3.66 -13.96
CA ILE A 271 8.86 5.13 -13.98
C ILE A 271 8.02 5.62 -12.80
N THR A 272 8.68 6.14 -11.77
CA THR A 272 8.04 6.64 -10.55
C THR A 272 8.10 8.17 -10.42
N ALA A 273 8.70 8.86 -11.38
CA ALA A 273 8.87 10.32 -11.36
C ALA A 273 8.96 10.89 -12.78
N GLY A 274 8.62 12.17 -12.94
CA GLY A 274 8.83 12.87 -14.21
C GLY A 274 10.31 12.95 -14.58
N GLY A 275 10.63 12.81 -15.86
CA GLY A 275 12.01 12.76 -16.34
C GLY A 275 12.15 12.26 -17.78
N THR A 276 13.39 12.23 -18.24
CA THR A 276 13.75 11.67 -19.55
C THR A 276 14.17 10.22 -19.39
N TYR A 277 13.56 9.34 -20.20
CA TYR A 277 13.74 7.89 -20.15
C TYR A 277 14.23 7.37 -21.49
N ARG A 278 14.84 6.17 -21.50
CA ARG A 278 15.37 5.53 -22.70
C ARG A 278 14.94 4.07 -22.78
N LEU A 279 14.31 3.70 -23.90
CA LEU A 279 14.01 2.32 -24.25
C LEU A 279 14.94 1.82 -25.34
N THR A 280 15.39 0.58 -25.20
CA THR A 280 16.03 -0.23 -26.24
C THR A 280 14.93 -0.97 -27.01
N ALA A 281 15.05 -1.06 -28.34
CA ALA A 281 14.02 -1.70 -29.16
C ALA A 281 13.82 -3.16 -28.76
N VAL A 282 12.56 -3.61 -28.77
CA VAL A 282 12.17 -4.98 -28.38
C VAL A 282 12.92 -6.03 -29.22
N SER A 283 13.21 -5.72 -30.49
CA SER A 283 13.92 -6.61 -31.43
C SER A 283 15.44 -6.72 -31.22
N GLN A 284 16.04 -5.94 -30.32
CA GLN A 284 17.47 -6.10 -30.01
C GLN A 284 17.71 -7.40 -29.24
N PRO A 285 18.88 -8.05 -29.36
CA PRO A 285 19.24 -9.20 -28.52
C PRO A 285 19.49 -8.75 -27.06
N ASP A 286 19.28 -9.62 -26.07
CA ASP A 286 19.44 -9.25 -24.64
C ASP A 286 20.86 -8.84 -24.28
N THR A 287 21.85 -9.31 -25.05
CA THR A 287 23.24 -8.89 -24.94
C THR A 287 23.46 -7.40 -25.24
N ALA A 288 22.52 -6.72 -25.90
CA ALA A 288 22.57 -5.28 -26.12
C ALA A 288 22.32 -4.46 -24.84
N GLY A 289 21.67 -5.06 -23.83
CA GLY A 289 21.34 -4.42 -22.56
C GLY A 289 20.33 -3.26 -22.66
N GLY A 290 20.06 -2.65 -21.50
CA GLY A 290 19.12 -1.54 -21.37
C GLY A 290 17.65 -1.98 -21.17
N VAL A 291 16.80 -1.00 -20.88
CA VAL A 291 15.38 -1.20 -20.56
C VAL A 291 14.59 -1.46 -21.85
N ARG A 292 13.77 -2.51 -21.86
CA ARG A 292 12.86 -2.87 -22.96
C ARG A 292 11.40 -2.56 -22.65
N LEU A 293 11.05 -2.57 -21.37
CA LEU A 293 9.73 -2.27 -20.86
C LEU A 293 9.85 -1.29 -19.71
N TYR A 294 9.16 -0.16 -19.82
CA TYR A 294 8.82 0.65 -18.65
C TYR A 294 7.40 0.36 -18.19
N THR A 295 7.19 0.25 -16.88
CA THR A 295 5.86 0.27 -16.26
C THR A 295 5.66 1.57 -15.51
N ILE A 296 4.43 2.08 -15.51
CA ILE A 296 4.01 3.27 -14.78
C ILE A 296 2.75 2.92 -13.98
N GLN A 297 2.82 3.10 -12.67
CA GLN A 297 1.66 3.14 -11.80
C GLN A 297 1.47 4.57 -11.30
N THR A 298 0.22 5.04 -11.23
CA THR A 298 -0.09 6.37 -10.69
C THR A 298 -0.70 6.23 -9.30
N PRO A 299 -0.62 7.26 -8.44
CA PRO A 299 -1.15 7.19 -7.08
C PRO A 299 -2.69 7.17 -7.04
N LEU A 300 -3.35 7.27 -8.19
CA LEU A 300 -4.80 7.19 -8.30
C LEU A 300 -5.27 5.75 -8.00
N PRO A 301 -6.44 5.58 -7.36
CA PRO A 301 -6.94 4.25 -7.01
C PRO A 301 -7.15 3.29 -8.18
N GLN A 302 -7.51 3.80 -9.34
CA GLN A 302 -7.59 2.98 -10.57
C GLN A 302 -6.25 2.33 -10.93
N GLY A 303 -5.12 2.92 -10.52
CA GLY A 303 -3.77 2.38 -10.73
C GLY A 303 -3.45 1.14 -9.88
N ASP A 304 -4.33 0.71 -8.98
CA ASP A 304 -4.13 -0.46 -8.12
C ASP A 304 -4.13 -1.77 -8.88
N SER A 305 -5.07 -1.91 -9.81
CA SER A 305 -5.17 -3.06 -10.70
C SER A 305 -4.64 -2.75 -12.09
N GLN A 306 -4.33 -1.48 -12.38
CA GLN A 306 -4.01 -1.06 -13.74
C GLN A 306 -2.60 -0.48 -13.87
N THR A 307 -1.84 -1.00 -14.83
CA THR A 307 -0.47 -0.59 -15.11
C THR A 307 -0.36 -0.07 -16.53
N ILE A 308 0.21 1.12 -16.71
CA ILE A 308 0.57 1.64 -18.03
C ILE A 308 1.96 1.11 -18.39
N CYS A 309 2.10 0.60 -19.61
CA CYS A 309 3.31 -0.01 -20.12
C CYS A 309 3.81 0.73 -21.36
N LEU A 310 5.12 0.91 -21.45
CA LEU A 310 5.81 1.55 -22.58
C LEU A 310 6.88 0.63 -23.13
N GLU A 311 6.88 0.41 -24.44
CA GLU A 311 7.93 -0.34 -25.13
C GLU A 311 8.23 0.26 -26.52
N TYR A 312 9.45 0.06 -27.02
CA TYR A 312 9.86 0.60 -28.31
C TYR A 312 9.83 -0.49 -29.39
N ARG A 313 8.95 -0.33 -30.37
CA ARG A 313 8.82 -1.23 -31.53
C ARG A 313 9.53 -0.61 -32.73
N LYS A 314 10.34 -1.44 -33.40
CA LYS A 314 11.12 -1.07 -34.57
C LYS A 314 10.54 -1.79 -35.77
N SER A 315 10.30 -1.09 -36.88
CA SER A 315 9.87 -1.75 -38.11
C SER A 315 10.99 -2.64 -38.63
N MET A 316 10.66 -3.89 -38.94
CA MET A 316 11.63 -4.90 -39.35
C MET A 316 11.46 -5.28 -40.83
N PRO A 317 12.53 -5.72 -41.51
CA PRO A 317 12.46 -6.19 -42.89
C PRO A 317 11.48 -7.35 -43.08
N MET A 318 10.98 -7.52 -44.31
CA MET A 318 10.13 -8.66 -44.66
C MET A 318 10.85 -9.97 -44.34
N GLY A 319 10.16 -10.86 -43.63
CA GLY A 319 10.73 -12.13 -43.17
C GLY A 319 11.44 -12.06 -41.81
N GLU A 320 11.46 -10.91 -41.13
CA GLU A 320 11.83 -10.81 -39.71
C GLU A 320 10.59 -10.69 -38.83
N TYR A 321 10.74 -10.97 -37.53
CA TYR A 321 9.71 -10.73 -36.52
C TYR A 321 9.37 -9.24 -36.48
N ASP A 322 8.13 -8.88 -36.15
CA ASP A 322 7.67 -7.49 -36.13
C ASP A 322 7.67 -6.76 -37.49
N HIS A 323 7.67 -7.49 -38.62
CA HIS A 323 7.58 -6.85 -39.94
C HIS A 323 6.29 -6.01 -40.12
N LEU A 324 5.17 -6.48 -39.57
CA LEU A 324 3.85 -5.89 -39.76
C LEU A 324 3.48 -4.79 -38.76
N VAL A 325 4.30 -4.56 -37.72
CA VAL A 325 4.05 -3.51 -36.72
C VAL A 325 4.68 -2.19 -37.13
N ASP A 326 3.99 -1.11 -36.76
CA ASP A 326 4.50 0.23 -36.97
C ASP A 326 5.70 0.54 -36.07
N GLU A 327 6.60 1.39 -36.55
CA GLU A 327 7.74 1.86 -35.76
C GLU A 327 7.30 2.98 -34.81
N GLY A 328 7.66 2.89 -33.52
CA GLY A 328 7.41 3.96 -32.56
C GLY A 328 7.36 3.50 -31.11
N LEU A 329 7.05 4.43 -30.22
CA LEU A 329 6.79 4.16 -28.81
C LEU A 329 5.36 3.61 -28.66
N LEU A 330 5.24 2.33 -28.34
CA LEU A 330 3.96 1.69 -28.06
C LEU A 330 3.57 1.95 -26.60
N MET A 331 2.30 2.30 -26.39
CA MET A 331 1.72 2.54 -25.08
C MET A 331 0.50 1.64 -24.93
N TYR A 332 0.40 0.93 -23.81
CA TYR A 332 -0.77 0.10 -23.52
C TYR A 332 -1.04 0.04 -22.02
N ARG A 333 -2.29 -0.23 -21.63
CA ARG A 333 -2.64 -0.55 -20.24
C ARG A 333 -2.82 -2.03 -20.07
N VAL A 334 -2.55 -2.48 -18.84
CA VAL A 334 -2.90 -3.80 -18.34
C VAL A 334 -3.84 -3.60 -17.17
N ASP A 335 -4.94 -4.36 -17.10
CA ASP A 335 -5.89 -4.38 -15.99
C ASP A 335 -5.99 -5.78 -15.37
N ASP A 336 -5.23 -6.02 -14.30
CA ASP A 336 -5.17 -7.30 -13.58
C ASP A 336 -6.48 -7.60 -12.80
N SER A 337 -7.48 -6.70 -12.82
CA SER A 337 -8.81 -7.00 -12.28
C SER A 337 -9.69 -7.81 -13.25
N VAL A 338 -9.29 -7.93 -14.52
CA VAL A 338 -10.04 -8.69 -15.52
C VAL A 338 -9.91 -10.19 -15.25
N PRO A 339 -11.03 -10.92 -15.05
CA PRO A 339 -11.01 -12.36 -14.82
C PRO A 339 -10.26 -13.13 -15.90
N ASP A 340 -9.56 -14.18 -15.49
CA ASP A 340 -8.79 -15.09 -16.36
C ASP A 340 -7.68 -14.41 -17.20
N HIS A 341 -7.43 -13.11 -17.00
CA HIS A 341 -6.42 -12.32 -17.72
C HIS A 341 -6.54 -12.47 -19.25
N THR A 342 -7.76 -12.40 -19.80
CA THR A 342 -8.01 -12.51 -21.26
C THR A 342 -8.88 -11.36 -21.77
N ASN A 343 -8.76 -11.07 -23.08
CA ASN A 343 -9.64 -10.11 -23.76
C ASN A 343 -10.87 -10.76 -24.43
N ILE A 344 -10.92 -12.10 -24.52
CA ILE A 344 -11.97 -12.82 -25.25
C ILE A 344 -13.35 -12.53 -24.67
N ALA A 345 -13.47 -12.55 -23.34
CA ALA A 345 -14.75 -12.47 -22.61
C ALA A 345 -15.36 -11.06 -22.57
N GLY A 346 -14.78 -10.10 -23.28
CA GLY A 346 -15.27 -8.73 -23.41
C GLY A 346 -14.57 -7.72 -22.49
N GLY A 347 -13.99 -8.14 -21.38
CA GLY A 347 -13.07 -7.31 -20.60
C GLY A 347 -11.79 -6.98 -21.38
N ASN A 348 -11.12 -5.87 -21.05
CA ASN A 348 -9.84 -5.50 -21.64
C ASN A 348 -8.72 -5.74 -20.62
N TYR A 349 -8.23 -6.97 -20.52
CA TYR A 349 -7.02 -7.27 -19.75
C TYR A 349 -5.83 -6.48 -20.28
N ILE A 350 -5.63 -6.44 -21.59
CA ILE A 350 -4.64 -5.54 -22.23
C ILE A 350 -5.32 -4.69 -23.29
N TYR A 351 -5.02 -3.39 -23.29
CA TYR A 351 -5.53 -2.43 -24.27
C TYR A 351 -4.43 -1.51 -24.77
N VAL A 352 -4.21 -1.48 -26.09
CA VAL A 352 -3.23 -0.60 -26.76
C VAL A 352 -3.83 0.80 -26.95
N TYR A 353 -3.20 1.84 -26.40
CA TYR A 353 -3.64 3.20 -26.63
C TYR A 353 -3.43 3.63 -28.08
N ARG A 354 -4.40 4.35 -28.66
CA ARG A 354 -4.34 4.83 -30.03
C ARG A 354 -5.09 6.16 -30.18
N PRO A 355 -4.71 7.03 -31.14
CA PRO A 355 -5.44 8.27 -31.39
C PRO A 355 -6.88 8.04 -31.86
N GLY A 356 -7.78 8.98 -31.56
CA GLY A 356 -9.13 9.03 -32.15
C GLY A 356 -10.18 8.17 -31.46
N VAL A 357 -9.87 7.57 -30.31
CA VAL A 357 -10.83 6.83 -29.49
C VAL A 357 -11.74 7.78 -28.70
N SER A 358 -13.02 7.44 -28.58
CA SER A 358 -14.02 8.29 -27.90
C SER A 358 -14.48 7.75 -26.56
N ALA A 359 -14.20 6.47 -26.28
CA ALA A 359 -14.57 5.74 -25.07
C ALA A 359 -13.45 4.79 -24.65
N PRO A 360 -13.33 4.43 -23.36
CA PRO A 360 -12.18 3.69 -22.85
C PRO A 360 -11.94 2.33 -23.50
N ASP A 361 -13.01 1.67 -23.94
CA ASP A 361 -12.94 0.33 -24.54
C ASP A 361 -13.28 0.34 -26.04
N ASP A 362 -13.21 1.51 -26.67
CA ASP A 362 -13.50 1.68 -28.09
C ASP A 362 -12.49 0.89 -28.95
N CYS A 363 -12.94 -0.27 -29.40
CA CYS A 363 -12.19 -1.15 -30.28
C CYS A 363 -12.68 -1.06 -31.72
N THR A 364 -13.40 0.00 -32.11
CA THR A 364 -13.75 0.23 -33.52
C THR A 364 -12.64 0.97 -34.28
N VAL A 365 -11.76 1.65 -33.55
CA VAL A 365 -10.58 2.33 -34.08
C VAL A 365 -9.44 1.34 -34.25
N SER A 366 -8.77 1.40 -35.41
CA SER A 366 -7.63 0.52 -35.72
C SER A 366 -6.46 0.74 -34.75
N THR A 367 -5.75 -0.34 -34.45
CA THR A 367 -4.49 -0.31 -33.72
C THR A 367 -3.28 -0.02 -34.61
N VAL A 368 -3.46 0.00 -35.94
CA VAL A 368 -2.47 0.53 -36.88
C VAL A 368 -2.30 2.03 -36.63
N GLY A 369 -1.06 2.48 -36.49
CA GLY A 369 -0.70 3.86 -36.13
C GLY A 369 -0.77 4.15 -34.62
N ALA A 370 -0.93 3.14 -33.76
CA ALA A 370 -1.00 3.34 -32.31
C ALA A 370 0.32 3.82 -31.68
N ALA A 371 1.46 3.39 -32.23
CA ALA A 371 2.75 3.78 -31.69
C ALA A 371 3.10 5.23 -32.02
N LEU A 372 3.47 5.99 -30.98
CA LEU A 372 3.84 7.39 -31.15
C LEU A 372 5.15 7.49 -31.93
N ASN A 373 5.07 8.15 -33.08
CA ASN A 373 6.15 8.24 -34.05
C ASN A 373 6.42 9.72 -34.40
N GLY A 374 7.51 10.28 -33.87
CA GLY A 374 7.87 11.70 -34.05
C GLY A 374 8.10 12.15 -35.50
N THR A 375 8.21 11.23 -36.47
CA THR A 375 8.27 11.57 -37.91
C THR A 375 6.89 11.78 -38.56
N ALA A 376 5.81 11.34 -37.92
CA ALA A 376 4.44 11.52 -38.39
C ALA A 376 3.81 12.87 -37.96
N GLY A 377 4.56 13.72 -37.25
CA GLY A 377 4.10 15.03 -36.73
C GLY A 377 3.51 14.97 -35.32
N GLU A 378 3.22 13.78 -34.81
CA GLU A 378 2.76 13.57 -33.43
C GLU A 378 3.95 13.45 -32.49
N THR A 379 4.08 14.41 -31.56
CA THR A 379 5.24 14.50 -30.65
C THR A 379 4.87 14.27 -29.18
N ALA A 380 3.59 14.05 -28.89
CA ALA A 380 3.10 13.79 -27.54
C ALA A 380 1.81 12.96 -27.51
N TYR A 381 1.59 12.22 -26.42
CA TYR A 381 0.36 11.48 -26.13
C TYR A 381 0.12 11.51 -24.60
N GLY A 382 -1.15 11.50 -24.17
CA GLY A 382 -1.52 11.67 -22.77
C GLY A 382 -1.68 13.12 -22.32
N SER A 383 -2.18 13.31 -21.09
CA SER A 383 -2.47 14.62 -20.51
C SER A 383 -2.24 14.61 -19.00
N THR A 384 -1.67 15.71 -18.48
CA THR A 384 -1.55 15.96 -17.03
C THR A 384 -2.79 16.63 -16.42
N ASP A 385 -3.79 16.98 -17.24
CA ASP A 385 -5.10 17.45 -16.76
C ASP A 385 -5.97 16.23 -16.44
N LEU A 386 -6.15 15.93 -15.16
CA LEU A 386 -6.94 14.78 -14.69
C LEU A 386 -8.41 14.82 -15.13
N SER A 387 -8.92 15.98 -15.55
CA SER A 387 -10.28 16.14 -16.07
C SER A 387 -10.40 15.90 -17.58
N ALA A 388 -9.27 15.73 -18.29
CA ALA A 388 -9.27 15.52 -19.73
C ALA A 388 -10.03 14.22 -20.10
N PRO A 389 -11.00 14.28 -21.03
CA PRO A 389 -11.74 13.10 -21.46
C PRO A 389 -10.91 12.22 -22.40
N VAL A 390 -11.30 10.95 -22.54
CA VAL A 390 -10.68 9.95 -23.43
C VAL A 390 -10.45 10.48 -24.85
N SER A 391 -11.40 11.27 -25.37
CA SER A 391 -11.34 11.88 -26.71
C SER A 391 -10.17 12.85 -26.93
N GLN A 392 -9.42 13.21 -25.88
CA GLN A 392 -8.20 14.01 -25.95
C GLN A 392 -6.93 13.16 -25.88
N ASN A 393 -6.98 11.88 -26.32
CA ASN A 393 -5.84 10.97 -26.38
C ASN A 393 -5.14 10.80 -25.01
N THR A 394 -5.94 10.67 -23.95
CA THR A 394 -5.43 10.44 -22.60
C THR A 394 -4.93 9.00 -22.44
N LEU A 395 -3.91 8.81 -21.60
CA LEU A 395 -3.57 7.49 -21.08
C LEU A 395 -4.58 7.15 -19.98
N HIS A 396 -5.75 6.65 -20.35
CA HIS A 396 -6.89 6.47 -19.48
C HIS A 396 -6.99 5.05 -18.89
N TYR A 397 -7.63 4.93 -17.73
CA TYR A 397 -8.00 3.66 -17.11
C TYR A 397 -9.24 3.05 -17.77
N SER A 398 -9.57 1.80 -17.45
CA SER A 398 -10.75 1.09 -17.98
C SER A 398 -12.08 1.79 -17.66
N ASP A 399 -12.16 2.55 -16.56
CA ASP A 399 -13.32 3.41 -16.24
C ASP A 399 -13.38 4.72 -17.05
N GLY A 400 -12.38 5.00 -17.89
CA GLY A 400 -12.26 6.21 -18.71
C GLY A 400 -11.61 7.40 -18.01
N SER A 401 -11.29 7.31 -16.73
CA SER A 401 -10.57 8.38 -16.02
C SER A 401 -9.14 8.52 -16.54
N ASN A 402 -8.64 9.76 -16.62
CA ASN A 402 -7.28 10.04 -17.08
C ASN A 402 -6.25 9.68 -15.98
N SER A 403 -5.20 8.94 -16.33
CA SER A 403 -4.10 8.61 -15.40
C SER A 403 -3.25 9.81 -14.98
N GLY A 404 -3.33 10.92 -15.72
CA GLY A 404 -2.50 12.11 -15.50
C GLY A 404 -1.09 12.01 -16.07
N ILE A 405 -0.80 10.99 -16.89
CA ILE A 405 0.50 10.82 -17.53
C ILE A 405 0.52 11.49 -18.90
N ARG A 406 1.59 12.22 -19.18
CA ARG A 406 1.88 12.78 -20.50
C ARG A 406 3.28 12.37 -20.96
N ILE A 407 3.37 11.93 -22.21
CA ILE A 407 4.62 11.51 -22.86
C ILE A 407 4.90 12.48 -24.01
N SER A 408 6.15 12.94 -24.14
CA SER A 408 6.55 13.87 -25.20
C SER A 408 8.05 13.79 -25.53
N ASN A 409 8.53 14.64 -26.46
CA ASN A 409 9.95 14.80 -26.80
C ASN A 409 10.64 13.50 -27.23
N LEU A 410 10.03 12.79 -28.19
CA LEU A 410 10.57 11.53 -28.69
C LEU A 410 11.80 11.78 -29.57
N GLU A 411 12.92 11.15 -29.23
CA GLU A 411 14.15 11.18 -30.03
C GLU A 411 14.66 9.76 -30.25
N ARG A 412 14.91 9.38 -31.51
CA ARG A 412 15.45 8.05 -31.85
C ARG A 412 16.97 8.13 -32.02
N SER A 413 17.66 7.07 -31.61
CA SER A 413 19.07 6.92 -31.98
C SER A 413 19.23 6.75 -33.49
N ALA A 414 20.38 7.13 -34.03
CA ALA A 414 20.65 7.09 -35.47
C ALA A 414 20.52 5.67 -36.08
N ASP A 415 20.83 4.63 -35.30
CA ASP A 415 20.69 3.22 -35.66
C ASP A 415 19.27 2.66 -35.42
N LYS A 416 18.38 3.49 -34.86
CA LYS A 416 17.01 3.14 -34.45
C LYS A 416 16.94 1.98 -33.46
N ASN A 417 18.01 1.69 -32.73
CA ASN A 417 18.00 0.61 -31.72
C ASN A 417 17.52 1.11 -30.36
N SER A 418 17.29 2.41 -30.21
CA SER A 418 16.72 3.00 -29.00
C SER A 418 15.92 4.27 -29.27
N ILE A 419 15.06 4.61 -28.31
CA ILE A 419 14.29 5.84 -28.27
C ILE A 419 14.37 6.47 -26.88
N THR A 420 14.47 7.80 -26.83
CA THR A 420 14.31 8.59 -25.61
C THR A 420 13.03 9.40 -25.66
N PHE A 421 12.43 9.63 -24.49
CA PHE A 421 11.18 10.37 -24.36
C PHE A 421 11.09 11.00 -22.97
N GLN A 422 10.32 12.07 -22.86
CA GLN A 422 10.00 12.75 -21.62
C GLN A 422 8.67 12.22 -21.07
N VAL A 423 8.64 11.93 -19.76
CA VAL A 423 7.42 11.63 -19.01
C VAL A 423 7.14 12.77 -18.03
N GLU A 424 5.89 13.22 -18.01
CA GLU A 424 5.34 14.19 -17.07
C GLU A 424 4.18 13.53 -16.32
N PHE A 425 4.09 13.81 -15.03
CA PHE A 425 3.00 13.38 -14.15
C PHE A 425 2.14 14.59 -13.81
N ALA A 426 0.83 14.36 -13.70
CA ALA A 426 -0.09 15.34 -13.18
C ALA A 426 0.26 15.74 -11.74
N ASP A 427 -0.21 16.91 -11.33
CA ASP A 427 -0.33 17.20 -9.91
C ASP A 427 -1.53 16.41 -9.36
N TYR A 428 -1.25 15.34 -8.64
CA TYR A 428 -2.27 14.53 -7.98
C TYR A 428 -2.74 15.14 -6.65
N GLY A 429 -2.25 16.34 -6.28
CA GLY A 429 -2.59 17.02 -5.03
C GLY A 429 -2.30 16.19 -3.77
N ASP A 430 -3.05 16.45 -2.69
CA ASP A 430 -3.08 15.63 -1.47
C ASP A 430 -3.90 14.33 -1.66
N SER A 431 -3.74 13.69 -2.83
CA SER A 431 -4.36 12.41 -3.13
C SER A 431 -3.98 11.34 -2.11
N TRP A 432 -4.88 10.38 -1.97
CA TRP A 432 -4.68 9.23 -1.10
C TRP A 432 -3.54 8.36 -1.62
N GLN A 433 -2.39 8.43 -0.96
CA GLN A 433 -1.18 7.75 -1.36
C GLN A 433 -1.23 6.28 -0.93
N ALA A 434 -1.03 5.35 -1.86
CA ALA A 434 -0.83 3.96 -1.52
C ALA A 434 0.38 3.77 -0.59
N LEU A 435 0.23 2.92 0.42
CA LEU A 435 1.30 2.47 1.30
C LEU A 435 1.93 1.21 0.70
N GLY A 436 2.92 1.41 -0.17
CA GLY A 436 3.56 0.32 -0.90
C GLY A 436 2.59 -0.37 -1.85
N GLY A 437 2.81 -1.66 -2.12
CA GLY A 437 1.92 -2.48 -2.94
C GLY A 437 0.76 -3.10 -2.15
N THR A 438 0.26 -4.24 -2.63
CA THR A 438 -0.80 -5.01 -1.97
C THR A 438 -0.42 -5.38 -0.53
N ALA A 439 -1.23 -4.96 0.43
CA ALA A 439 -1.01 -5.22 1.85
C ALA A 439 -1.26 -6.69 2.24
N ALA A 440 -2.28 -7.30 1.64
CA ALA A 440 -2.64 -8.69 1.86
C ALA A 440 -3.23 -9.32 0.59
N ARG A 441 -2.92 -10.60 0.37
CA ARG A 441 -3.51 -11.47 -0.65
C ARG A 441 -4.27 -12.62 0.02
N ASP A 442 -5.13 -13.28 -0.74
CA ASP A 442 -5.95 -14.42 -0.31
C ASP A 442 -6.89 -14.12 0.86
N VAL A 443 -7.36 -12.88 0.98
CA VAL A 443 -8.27 -12.45 2.04
C VAL A 443 -9.68 -13.03 1.80
N LEU A 444 -10.23 -13.73 2.80
CA LEU A 444 -11.56 -14.34 2.74
C LEU A 444 -12.57 -13.70 3.71
N SER A 445 -12.10 -13.18 4.85
CA SER A 445 -12.94 -12.55 5.87
C SER A 445 -12.95 -11.02 5.78
N ASP A 446 -13.79 -10.39 6.60
CA ASP A 446 -13.62 -8.98 6.96
C ASP A 446 -12.20 -8.76 7.51
N THR A 447 -11.60 -7.64 7.13
CA THR A 447 -10.29 -7.21 7.59
C THR A 447 -10.40 -6.35 8.84
N GLN A 448 -9.27 -6.01 9.46
CA GLN A 448 -9.22 -4.92 10.41
C GLN A 448 -7.97 -4.09 10.21
N LEU A 449 -8.14 -2.82 9.87
CA LEU A 449 -7.06 -1.84 9.85
C LEU A 449 -6.91 -1.21 11.24
N TYR A 450 -5.72 -1.34 11.83
CA TYR A 450 -5.45 -0.87 13.19
C TYR A 450 -4.15 -0.05 13.26
N SER A 451 -4.21 1.10 13.91
CA SER A 451 -3.02 1.90 14.25
C SER A 451 -2.81 1.92 15.75
N ASP A 452 -1.59 1.58 16.20
CA ASP A 452 -1.25 1.66 17.62
C ASP A 452 -0.88 3.09 18.07
N PRO A 453 -0.85 3.38 19.38
CA PRO A 453 -0.49 4.72 19.89
C PRO A 453 0.93 5.18 19.51
N ALA A 454 1.82 4.28 19.09
CA ALA A 454 3.17 4.62 18.63
C ALA A 454 3.21 4.98 17.14
N GLY A 455 2.08 4.87 16.43
CA GLY A 455 1.96 5.17 15.01
C GLY A 455 2.27 4.00 14.08
N ASN A 456 2.41 2.78 14.61
CA ASN A 456 2.55 1.60 13.76
C ASN A 456 1.18 1.20 13.20
N LEU A 457 1.18 0.76 11.95
CA LEU A 457 -0.02 0.37 11.23
C LEU A 457 -0.02 -1.14 10.96
N TYR A 458 -1.14 -1.78 11.25
CA TYR A 458 -1.36 -3.22 11.13
C TYR A 458 -2.65 -3.49 10.37
N LEU A 459 -2.69 -4.62 9.67
CA LEU A 459 -3.89 -5.16 9.04
C LEU A 459 -4.03 -6.63 9.46
N SER A 460 -5.17 -7.02 10.02
CA SER A 460 -5.51 -8.42 10.29
C SER A 460 -6.63 -8.93 9.38
N TYR A 461 -6.60 -10.23 9.08
CA TYR A 461 -7.57 -10.91 8.22
C TYR A 461 -7.49 -12.43 8.38
N VAL A 462 -8.45 -13.16 7.83
CA VAL A 462 -8.39 -14.61 7.64
C VAL A 462 -8.14 -14.92 6.16
N ASN A 463 -7.17 -15.81 5.88
CA ASN A 463 -6.88 -16.22 4.52
C ASN A 463 -7.82 -17.33 4.00
N THR A 464 -7.76 -17.64 2.70
CA THR A 464 -8.53 -18.72 2.05
C THR A 464 -8.33 -20.11 2.66
N SER A 465 -7.25 -20.31 3.42
CA SER A 465 -6.95 -21.57 4.14
C SER A 465 -7.51 -21.61 5.56
N GLY A 466 -8.31 -20.62 5.98
CA GLY A 466 -8.86 -20.56 7.34
C GLY A 466 -7.80 -20.26 8.39
N GLN A 467 -6.87 -19.35 8.11
CA GLN A 467 -5.84 -18.95 9.07
C GLN A 467 -5.86 -17.44 9.29
N ALA A 468 -5.82 -17.03 10.56
CA ALA A 468 -5.67 -15.63 10.93
C ALA A 468 -4.23 -15.16 10.67
N CYS A 469 -4.14 -14.00 10.02
CA CYS A 469 -2.93 -13.35 9.56
C CYS A 469 -2.88 -11.92 10.09
N VAL A 470 -1.68 -11.42 10.36
CA VAL A 470 -1.43 -10.00 10.65
C VAL A 470 -0.24 -9.55 9.81
N VAL A 471 -0.40 -8.44 9.11
CA VAL A 471 0.68 -7.75 8.42
C VAL A 471 0.90 -6.38 9.05
N ARG A 472 2.14 -5.90 9.04
CA ARG A 472 2.53 -4.58 9.55
C ARG A 472 3.20 -3.79 8.43
N TRP A 473 2.89 -2.50 8.36
CA TRP A 473 3.60 -1.58 7.47
C TRP A 473 5.01 -1.30 7.99
N ASP A 474 6.02 -1.54 7.16
CA ASP A 474 7.41 -1.15 7.39
C ASP A 474 7.77 0.07 6.54
N GLU A 475 7.79 1.24 7.17
CA GLU A 475 8.09 2.51 6.50
C GLU A 475 9.52 2.54 5.90
N SER A 476 10.46 1.79 6.48
CA SER A 476 11.85 1.76 6.01
C SER A 476 12.03 0.92 4.76
N ALA A 477 11.29 -0.20 4.69
CA ALA A 477 11.24 -1.07 3.52
C ALA A 477 10.26 -0.55 2.45
N GLY A 478 9.32 0.31 2.81
CA GLY A 478 8.23 0.74 1.93
C GLY A 478 7.30 -0.43 1.56
N ALA A 479 7.13 -1.40 2.46
CA ALA A 479 6.40 -2.63 2.19
C ALA A 479 5.63 -3.16 3.41
N TRP A 480 4.59 -3.94 3.14
CA TRP A 480 3.85 -4.71 4.15
C TRP A 480 4.57 -6.03 4.45
N GLN A 481 4.71 -6.36 5.74
CA GLN A 481 5.40 -7.58 6.19
C GLN A 481 4.49 -8.41 7.08
N ARG A 482 4.43 -9.72 6.84
CA ARG A 482 3.70 -10.65 7.72
C ARG A 482 4.39 -10.73 9.07
N LEU A 483 3.58 -10.57 10.12
CA LEU A 483 4.01 -10.59 11.50
C LEU A 483 3.84 -12.01 12.05
N GLY A 484 4.96 -12.75 12.12
CA GLY A 484 5.00 -14.13 12.61
C GLY A 484 4.37 -15.18 11.68
N SER A 485 4.11 -16.36 12.27
CA SER A 485 3.37 -17.45 11.62
C SER A 485 1.86 -17.17 11.61
N THR A 486 1.14 -17.83 10.71
CA THR A 486 -0.32 -17.80 10.70
C THR A 486 -0.90 -18.60 11.88
N LEU A 487 -2.12 -18.27 12.28
CA LEU A 487 -2.82 -18.89 13.42
C LEU A 487 -4.06 -19.62 12.92
N SER A 488 -4.33 -20.84 13.38
CA SER A 488 -5.51 -21.62 12.96
C SER A 488 -6.80 -20.93 13.41
N ALA A 489 -7.67 -20.59 12.45
CA ALA A 489 -8.92 -19.88 12.67
C ALA A 489 -10.08 -20.58 11.94
N CYS A 490 -11.32 -20.17 12.20
CA CYS A 490 -12.43 -20.52 11.30
C CYS A 490 -12.47 -19.56 10.10
N VAL A 491 -12.92 -20.05 8.95
CA VAL A 491 -12.91 -19.32 7.66
C VAL A 491 -13.69 -17.99 7.68
N ASN A 492 -14.69 -17.88 8.56
CA ASN A 492 -15.54 -16.70 8.74
C ASN A 492 -15.24 -15.94 10.04
N SER A 493 -14.06 -16.15 10.63
CA SER A 493 -13.69 -15.45 11.86
C SER A 493 -13.58 -13.94 11.63
N VAL A 494 -14.17 -13.16 12.54
CA VAL A 494 -13.84 -11.73 12.68
C VAL A 494 -12.52 -11.64 13.46
N THR A 495 -11.68 -10.66 13.13
CA THR A 495 -10.43 -10.39 13.85
C THR A 495 -10.52 -9.05 14.58
N ALA A 496 -9.89 -8.96 15.76
CA ALA A 496 -9.80 -7.76 16.56
C ALA A 496 -8.36 -7.57 17.08
N LEU A 497 -7.73 -6.44 16.73
CA LEU A 497 -6.39 -6.01 17.10
C LEU A 497 -6.47 -4.89 18.12
N ALA A 498 -5.60 -4.94 19.12
CA ALA A 498 -5.38 -3.84 20.03
C ALA A 498 -3.97 -3.89 20.63
N SER A 499 -3.37 -2.72 20.86
CA SER A 499 -2.13 -2.59 21.63
C SER A 499 -2.45 -2.20 23.07
N CYS A 500 -1.93 -2.96 24.03
CA CYS A 500 -2.10 -2.69 25.46
C CYS A 500 -0.83 -3.06 26.22
N GLY A 501 -0.36 -2.18 27.12
CA GLY A 501 0.85 -2.41 27.91
C GLY A 501 2.11 -2.66 27.06
N GLY A 502 2.19 -2.08 25.86
CA GLY A 502 3.31 -2.25 24.92
C GLY A 502 3.30 -3.56 24.13
N SER A 503 2.26 -4.39 24.27
CA SER A 503 2.09 -5.64 23.50
C SER A 503 0.92 -5.55 22.53
N LEU A 504 1.04 -6.20 21.37
CA LEU A 504 -0.05 -6.30 20.39
C LEU A 504 -0.85 -7.59 20.63
N TYR A 505 -2.17 -7.44 20.72
CA TYR A 505 -3.12 -8.53 20.92
C TYR A 505 -3.93 -8.74 19.64
N LEU A 506 -4.16 -10.00 19.30
CA LEU A 506 -5.08 -10.42 18.24
C LEU A 506 -6.13 -11.34 18.85
N ALA A 507 -7.40 -10.95 18.81
CA ALA A 507 -8.54 -11.79 19.13
C ALA A 507 -9.25 -12.25 17.86
N TYR A 508 -9.69 -13.51 17.85
CA TYR A 508 -10.30 -14.18 16.71
C TYR A 508 -11.05 -15.44 17.17
N LEU A 509 -11.72 -16.15 16.26
CA LEU A 509 -12.34 -17.44 16.48
C LEU A 509 -11.42 -18.55 15.99
N ASP A 510 -11.10 -19.51 16.86
CA ASP A 510 -10.29 -20.66 16.48
C ASP A 510 -11.00 -21.59 15.48
N GLY A 511 -10.33 -22.65 15.02
CA GLY A 511 -10.92 -23.61 14.07
C GLY A 511 -12.22 -24.28 14.53
N ALA A 512 -12.54 -24.24 15.83
CA ALA A 512 -13.79 -24.77 16.40
C ALA A 512 -14.83 -23.65 16.70
N GLY A 513 -14.56 -22.41 16.26
CA GLY A 513 -15.46 -21.27 16.40
C GLY A 513 -15.43 -20.59 17.76
N TYR A 514 -14.53 -20.97 18.66
CA TYR A 514 -14.46 -20.38 20.01
C TYR A 514 -13.61 -19.10 20.01
N PRO A 515 -14.01 -18.06 20.76
CA PRO A 515 -13.23 -16.83 20.86
C PRO A 515 -11.93 -17.08 21.63
N VAL A 516 -10.82 -16.66 21.03
CA VAL A 516 -9.46 -16.75 21.57
C VAL A 516 -8.73 -15.43 21.37
N TYR A 517 -7.63 -15.25 22.10
CA TYR A 517 -6.64 -14.23 21.78
C TYR A 517 -5.21 -14.77 21.80
N SER A 518 -4.34 -14.14 21.01
CA SER A 518 -2.89 -14.36 21.02
C SER A 518 -2.17 -13.03 21.22
N VAL A 519 -0.98 -13.09 21.82
CA VAL A 519 -0.17 -11.91 22.14
C VAL A 519 1.14 -11.97 21.36
N TRP A 520 1.52 -10.87 20.75
CA TRP A 520 2.80 -10.72 20.06
C TRP A 520 3.91 -10.39 21.06
N ASN A 521 4.97 -11.20 21.08
CA ASN A 521 6.12 -11.00 21.98
C ASN A 521 7.30 -10.23 21.34
N GLY A 522 7.14 -9.74 20.10
CA GLY A 522 8.21 -9.14 19.31
C GLY A 522 8.78 -10.04 18.21
N SER A 523 8.53 -11.36 18.26
CA SER A 523 9.05 -12.33 17.29
C SER A 523 8.06 -13.43 16.89
N SER A 524 7.16 -13.81 17.79
CA SER A 524 6.14 -14.83 17.56
C SER A 524 4.84 -14.52 18.30
N TRP A 525 3.75 -15.13 17.82
CA TRP A 525 2.47 -15.14 18.50
C TRP A 525 2.49 -16.18 19.63
N SER A 526 1.92 -15.84 20.78
CA SER A 526 1.68 -16.80 21.86
C SER A 526 0.70 -17.90 21.43
N VAL A 527 0.66 -18.99 22.20
CA VAL A 527 -0.40 -19.99 22.07
C VAL A 527 -1.76 -19.30 22.31
N PRO A 528 -2.81 -19.61 21.52
CA PRO A 528 -4.11 -18.98 21.69
C PRO A 528 -4.72 -19.29 23.05
N VAL A 529 -5.18 -18.25 23.75
CA VAL A 529 -5.84 -18.34 25.05
C VAL A 529 -7.35 -18.19 24.85
N ARG A 530 -8.12 -19.12 25.42
CA ARG A 530 -9.59 -19.13 25.35
C ARG A 530 -10.18 -17.93 26.10
N ILE A 531 -10.98 -17.12 25.40
CA ILE A 531 -11.74 -16.01 26.00
C ILE A 531 -13.01 -16.55 26.66
N ASP A 532 -13.73 -17.45 25.99
CA ASP A 532 -15.01 -18.01 26.45
C ASP A 532 -15.25 -19.41 25.87
N THR A 533 -16.12 -20.18 26.49
CA THR A 533 -16.51 -21.55 26.05
C THR A 533 -17.72 -21.56 25.13
N ILE A 534 -18.23 -20.40 24.71
CA ILE A 534 -19.29 -20.31 23.71
C ILE A 534 -18.68 -20.35 22.30
N SER A 535 -19.26 -21.14 21.40
CA SER A 535 -18.85 -21.17 20.00
C SER A 535 -19.68 -20.17 19.17
N TYR A 536 -19.03 -19.56 18.18
CA TYR A 536 -19.57 -18.55 17.27
C TYR A 536 -20.26 -17.35 17.95
N PRO A 537 -19.61 -16.66 18.92
CA PRO A 537 -20.13 -15.39 19.41
C PRO A 537 -20.13 -14.33 18.30
N ASN A 538 -21.04 -13.37 18.38
CA ASN A 538 -21.07 -12.24 17.43
C ASN A 538 -20.30 -11.04 17.97
N SER A 539 -19.80 -10.18 17.07
CA SER A 539 -19.20 -8.87 17.39
C SER A 539 -18.07 -8.94 18.42
N LEU A 540 -17.12 -9.87 18.24
CA LEU A 540 -15.92 -9.94 19.06
C LEU A 540 -15.06 -8.68 18.86
N GLN A 541 -14.77 -7.98 19.95
CA GLN A 541 -14.05 -6.71 19.99
C GLN A 541 -13.02 -6.72 21.11
N LEU A 542 -11.95 -5.95 20.94
CA LEU A 542 -11.01 -5.60 22.00
C LEU A 542 -11.20 -4.14 22.40
N VAL A 543 -11.32 -3.88 23.70
CA VAL A 543 -11.50 -2.55 24.28
C VAL A 543 -10.30 -2.24 25.16
N VAL A 544 -9.63 -1.13 24.89
CA VAL A 544 -8.41 -0.72 25.62
C VAL A 544 -8.55 0.70 26.15
N GLU A 545 -8.14 0.90 27.39
CA GLU A 545 -7.87 2.23 27.96
C GLU A 545 -6.64 2.13 28.87
N GLY A 546 -5.61 2.94 28.59
CA GLY A 546 -4.34 2.87 29.32
C GLY A 546 -3.70 1.47 29.24
N ASN A 547 -3.56 0.81 30.39
CA ASN A 547 -3.00 -0.55 30.50
C ASN A 547 -4.07 -1.62 30.76
N GLU A 548 -5.35 -1.30 30.58
CA GLU A 548 -6.45 -2.24 30.74
C GLU A 548 -6.94 -2.73 29.39
N ILE A 549 -7.25 -4.03 29.29
CA ILE A 549 -7.78 -4.65 28.07
C ILE A 549 -8.93 -5.59 28.38
N TYR A 550 -10.00 -5.45 27.59
CA TYR A 550 -11.22 -6.22 27.73
C TYR A 550 -11.63 -6.81 26.38
N ALA A 551 -12.31 -7.95 26.42
CA ALA A 551 -13.07 -8.47 25.30
C ALA A 551 -14.54 -8.11 25.49
N ALA A 552 -15.17 -7.62 24.42
CA ALA A 552 -16.61 -7.45 24.33
C ALA A 552 -17.16 -8.32 23.19
N TYR A 553 -18.28 -9.00 23.42
CA TYR A 553 -18.91 -9.88 22.43
C TYR A 553 -20.36 -10.22 22.83
N GLN A 554 -21.10 -10.80 21.89
CA GLN A 554 -22.48 -11.23 22.09
C GLN A 554 -22.56 -12.76 22.18
N ARG A 555 -23.12 -13.29 23.28
CA ARG A 555 -23.43 -14.71 23.44
C ARG A 555 -24.83 -15.01 22.90
N PRO A 556 -25.01 -16.04 22.04
CA PRO A 556 -26.34 -16.54 21.71
C PRO A 556 -27.03 -17.16 22.95
N GLN A 557 -28.27 -16.75 23.25
CA GLN A 557 -29.03 -17.25 24.39
C GLN A 557 -30.52 -17.35 24.06
N GLY A 558 -31.01 -18.55 23.73
CA GLY A 558 -32.45 -18.83 23.63
C GLY A 558 -33.24 -17.93 22.66
N GLY A 559 -32.67 -17.62 21.49
CA GLY A 559 -33.28 -16.70 20.50
C GLY A 559 -33.05 -15.21 20.79
N ARG A 560 -32.30 -14.88 21.84
CA ARG A 560 -31.80 -13.55 22.17
C ARG A 560 -30.27 -13.55 22.15
N LYS A 561 -29.69 -12.38 22.34
CA LYS A 561 -28.26 -12.18 22.57
C LYS A 561 -28.02 -11.56 23.93
N GLN A 562 -26.96 -11.99 24.58
CA GLN A 562 -26.44 -11.44 25.83
C GLN A 562 -25.13 -10.70 25.53
N LEU A 563 -25.03 -9.42 25.89
CA LEU A 563 -23.79 -8.66 25.75
C LEU A 563 -22.87 -8.99 26.91
N VAL A 564 -21.62 -9.36 26.62
CA VAL A 564 -20.60 -9.68 27.61
C VAL A 564 -19.42 -8.74 27.46
N ILE A 565 -18.99 -8.15 28.57
CA ILE A 565 -17.72 -7.44 28.69
C ILE A 565 -16.92 -8.15 29.76
N ARG A 566 -15.69 -8.57 29.44
CA ARG A 566 -14.80 -9.23 30.39
C ARG A 566 -13.36 -8.80 30.19
N ASN A 567 -12.59 -8.78 31.27
CA ASN A 567 -11.15 -8.62 31.16
C ASN A 567 -10.54 -9.88 30.51
N LEU A 568 -9.51 -9.72 29.67
CA LEU A 568 -8.79 -10.84 29.06
C LEU A 568 -8.11 -11.77 30.10
N ASN A 569 -7.91 -11.29 31.34
CA ASN A 569 -7.44 -12.10 32.47
C ASN A 569 -8.53 -12.99 33.09
N GLY A 570 -9.77 -12.96 32.58
CA GLY A 570 -10.83 -13.91 32.90
C GLY A 570 -12.01 -13.35 33.72
N THR A 571 -11.94 -12.14 34.27
CA THR A 571 -13.05 -11.59 35.08
C THR A 571 -14.17 -11.03 34.21
N ILE A 572 -15.41 -11.49 34.39
CA ILE A 572 -16.59 -10.89 33.74
C ILE A 572 -16.89 -9.56 34.42
N VAL A 573 -16.93 -8.48 33.63
CA VAL A 573 -17.29 -7.13 34.08
C VAL A 573 -18.81 -6.98 34.08
N THR A 574 -19.48 -7.44 33.01
CA THR A 574 -20.94 -7.51 32.90
C THR A 574 -21.34 -8.56 31.87
N ASP A 575 -22.43 -9.27 32.15
CA ASP A 575 -23.16 -10.13 31.22
C ASP A 575 -24.68 -10.08 31.45
N ASP A 576 -25.20 -9.02 32.06
CA ASP A 576 -26.62 -8.93 32.45
C ASP A 576 -27.52 -8.21 31.41
N ARG A 577 -26.92 -7.67 30.35
CA ARG A 577 -27.66 -6.96 29.28
C ARG A 577 -28.09 -7.92 28.18
N ASN A 578 -29.39 -7.91 27.85
CA ASN A 578 -29.99 -8.81 26.86
C ASN A 578 -30.84 -8.06 25.82
N ALA A 579 -30.66 -8.38 24.54
CA ALA A 579 -31.43 -7.86 23.42
C ALA A 579 -31.86 -9.02 22.50
N ILE A 580 -32.83 -8.84 21.60
CA ILE A 580 -33.08 -9.79 20.53
C ILE A 580 -31.82 -9.88 19.65
N ASP A 581 -31.31 -8.73 19.22
CA ASP A 581 -30.02 -8.54 18.60
C ASP A 581 -29.50 -7.15 18.96
N PHE A 582 -28.23 -7.00 19.31
CA PHE A 582 -27.64 -5.70 19.60
C PHE A 582 -27.28 -4.90 18.33
N CYS A 583 -27.49 -5.46 17.13
CA CYS A 583 -27.25 -4.82 15.83
C CYS A 583 -25.83 -4.25 15.70
N ASN A 584 -24.82 -5.13 15.81
CA ASN A 584 -23.39 -4.78 15.75
C ASN A 584 -23.00 -3.70 16.78
N PRO A 585 -23.11 -4.00 18.08
CA PRO A 585 -22.79 -3.02 19.12
C PRO A 585 -21.32 -2.62 19.06
N THR A 586 -21.02 -1.39 19.46
CA THR A 586 -19.63 -0.93 19.67
C THR A 586 -19.43 -0.54 21.13
N VAL A 587 -18.35 -1.04 21.73
CA VAL A 587 -17.99 -0.77 23.13
C VAL A 587 -16.72 0.07 23.20
N VAL A 588 -16.74 1.13 24.01
CA VAL A 588 -15.55 1.91 24.38
C VAL A 588 -15.49 2.08 25.90
N LYS A 589 -14.30 2.27 26.45
CA LYS A 589 -14.09 2.59 27.87
C LYS A 589 -13.57 4.02 28.00
N ARG A 590 -14.12 4.77 28.96
CA ARG A 590 -13.63 6.11 29.31
C ARG A 590 -13.69 6.29 30.83
N GLY A 591 -12.53 6.40 31.46
CA GLY A 591 -12.40 6.41 32.91
C GLY A 591 -12.97 5.14 33.52
N ASP A 592 -13.79 5.25 34.56
CA ASP A 592 -14.36 4.07 35.24
C ASP A 592 -15.60 3.49 34.52
N LEU A 593 -16.01 4.05 33.39
CA LEU A 593 -17.27 3.70 32.72
C LEU A 593 -17.04 3.04 31.37
N PHE A 594 -17.90 2.06 31.07
CA PHE A 594 -18.05 1.52 29.72
C PHE A 594 -19.20 2.23 29.03
N TYR A 595 -19.07 2.48 27.73
CA TYR A 595 -20.12 3.03 26.87
C TYR A 595 -20.39 2.06 25.73
N VAL A 596 -21.66 1.85 25.43
CA VAL A 596 -22.11 0.90 24.41
C VAL A 596 -23.14 1.58 23.51
N ALA A 597 -22.84 1.69 22.20
CA ALA A 597 -23.86 2.03 21.21
C ALA A 597 -24.42 0.75 20.62
N TYR A 598 -25.74 0.63 20.63
CA TYR A 598 -26.45 -0.54 20.13
C TYR A 598 -27.93 -0.23 19.87
N ALA A 599 -28.63 -1.14 19.19
CA ALA A 599 -30.10 -1.15 19.11
C ALA A 599 -30.64 -2.52 19.57
N ASP A 600 -31.92 -2.61 19.94
CA ASP A 600 -32.57 -3.89 20.21
C ASP A 600 -33.50 -4.24 19.04
N PHE A 601 -33.04 -5.12 18.14
CA PHE A 601 -33.73 -5.45 16.90
C PHE A 601 -35.17 -5.94 17.14
N GLY A 602 -36.16 -5.19 16.65
CA GLY A 602 -37.59 -5.52 16.82
C GLY A 602 -38.18 -5.13 18.18
N GLY A 603 -37.39 -4.54 19.10
CA GLY A 603 -37.81 -4.21 20.47
C GLY A 603 -37.54 -2.77 20.94
N GLY A 604 -36.69 -1.98 20.26
CA GLY A 604 -36.46 -0.59 20.65
C GLY A 604 -35.48 0.22 19.79
N ASN A 605 -35.42 1.52 20.09
CA ASN A 605 -34.57 2.52 19.44
C ASN A 605 -33.07 2.26 19.70
N ALA A 606 -32.21 2.67 18.76
CA ALA A 606 -30.78 2.75 19.02
C ALA A 606 -30.48 3.71 20.18
N LYS A 607 -29.46 3.40 20.96
CA LYS A 607 -29.07 4.17 22.14
C LYS A 607 -27.58 4.08 22.42
N ILE A 608 -27.10 5.01 23.24
CA ILE A 608 -25.82 4.91 23.94
C ILE A 608 -26.14 4.72 25.41
N ASP A 609 -25.77 3.57 25.93
CA ASP A 609 -25.82 3.29 27.36
C ASP A 609 -24.42 3.32 27.96
N THR A 610 -24.34 3.70 29.23
CA THR A 610 -23.14 3.54 30.05
C THR A 610 -23.35 2.46 31.10
N TYR A 611 -22.30 1.70 31.39
CA TYR A 611 -22.22 0.77 32.51
C TYR A 611 -21.15 1.23 33.50
N ASN A 612 -21.54 1.28 34.78
CA ASN A 612 -20.64 1.56 35.89
C ASN A 612 -20.30 0.25 36.63
N PRO A 613 -19.08 -0.29 36.49
CA PRO A 613 -18.66 -1.52 37.17
C PRO A 613 -18.68 -1.41 38.71
N ALA A 614 -18.50 -0.21 39.27
CA ALA A 614 -18.49 -0.01 40.72
C ALA A 614 -19.89 -0.16 41.35
N THR A 615 -20.95 0.14 40.60
CA THR A 615 -22.34 0.06 41.07
C THR A 615 -23.13 -1.07 40.43
N GLY A 616 -22.65 -1.64 39.31
CA GLY A 616 -23.37 -2.62 38.52
C GLY A 616 -24.58 -2.04 37.77
N VAL A 617 -24.62 -0.73 37.54
CA VAL A 617 -25.79 -0.04 36.98
C VAL A 617 -25.57 0.38 35.53
N TRP A 618 -26.57 0.09 34.69
CA TRP A 618 -26.70 0.63 33.34
C TRP A 618 -27.49 1.93 33.33
N THR A 619 -27.08 2.92 32.54
CA THR A 619 -27.81 4.19 32.36
C THR A 619 -27.79 4.62 30.89
N THR A 620 -28.95 4.96 30.34
CA THR A 620 -29.03 5.53 29.00
C THR A 620 -28.57 6.99 29.02
N VAL A 621 -27.52 7.28 28.27
CA VAL A 621 -26.93 8.63 28.16
C VAL A 621 -27.32 9.33 26.86
N TYR A 622 -27.78 8.58 25.86
CA TYR A 622 -28.36 9.11 24.63
C TYR A 622 -29.36 8.13 24.02
N ASP A 623 -30.53 8.61 23.57
CA ASP A 623 -31.55 7.83 22.86
C ASP A 623 -31.72 8.43 21.46
N TYR A 624 -31.53 7.61 20.42
CA TYR A 624 -31.65 8.04 19.03
C TYR A 624 -33.09 8.09 18.53
N GLY A 625 -34.07 7.64 19.30
CA GLY A 625 -35.44 7.53 18.81
C GLY A 625 -35.52 6.60 17.60
N ALA A 626 -36.38 6.93 16.64
CA ALA A 626 -36.55 6.16 15.41
C ALA A 626 -35.36 6.31 14.42
N ASP A 627 -34.33 7.10 14.74
CA ASP A 627 -33.30 7.50 13.79
C ASP A 627 -32.19 6.45 13.56
N GLY A 628 -32.20 5.33 14.29
CA GLY A 628 -31.13 4.33 14.20
C GLY A 628 -31.56 2.93 14.62
N ASN A 629 -31.03 1.92 13.93
CA ASN A 629 -31.31 0.51 14.22
C ASN A 629 -30.15 -0.42 13.84
N THR A 630 -29.60 -0.34 12.63
CA THR A 630 -28.68 -1.37 12.11
C THR A 630 -27.20 -0.98 12.07
N LEU A 631 -26.89 0.31 12.24
CA LEU A 631 -25.53 0.83 12.38
C LEU A 631 -25.36 1.47 13.75
N ASN A 632 -24.33 1.06 14.51
CA ASN A 632 -24.06 1.57 15.84
C ASN A 632 -22.54 1.60 16.10
N LEU A 633 -21.92 2.77 15.91
CA LEU A 633 -20.48 2.97 16.14
C LEU A 633 -20.24 3.92 17.31
N LEU A 634 -19.18 3.64 18.08
CA LEU A 634 -18.62 4.57 19.06
C LEU A 634 -17.15 4.79 18.80
N HIS A 635 -16.70 6.01 19.05
CA HIS A 635 -15.30 6.38 19.12
C HIS A 635 -15.10 7.40 20.24
N CYS A 636 -14.01 7.31 20.97
CA CYS A 636 -13.73 8.22 22.08
C CYS A 636 -12.35 8.86 21.94
N THR A 637 -12.27 10.13 22.32
CA THR A 637 -11.03 10.85 22.60
C THR A 637 -10.97 11.17 24.09
N ASN A 638 -9.87 11.75 24.55
CA ASN A 638 -9.74 12.17 25.96
C ASN A 638 -10.85 13.17 26.37
N THR A 639 -11.34 13.97 25.42
CA THR A 639 -12.31 15.06 25.66
C THR A 639 -13.73 14.71 25.21
N LYS A 640 -13.91 13.94 24.13
CA LYS A 640 -15.22 13.75 23.47
C LYS A 640 -15.60 12.29 23.29
N ILE A 641 -16.91 12.03 23.21
CA ILE A 641 -17.46 10.75 22.75
C ILE A 641 -18.23 11.02 21.47
N TYR A 642 -17.96 10.23 20.44
CA TYR A 642 -18.63 10.27 19.16
C TYR A 642 -19.46 9.00 19.00
N GLY A 643 -20.73 9.15 18.65
CA GLY A 643 -21.60 8.02 18.31
C GLY A 643 -22.20 8.20 16.93
N LEU A 644 -22.22 7.14 16.12
CA LEU A 644 -22.90 7.15 14.83
C LEU A 644 -24.00 6.10 14.87
N SER A 645 -25.23 6.49 14.57
CA SER A 645 -26.33 5.55 14.42
C SER A 645 -27.20 5.84 13.20
N GLY A 646 -27.74 4.78 12.60
CA GLY A 646 -28.59 4.87 11.43
C GLY A 646 -29.24 3.54 11.03
N THR A 647 -30.09 3.63 10.00
CA THR A 647 -30.66 2.48 9.30
C THR A 647 -30.44 2.65 7.81
N SER A 648 -30.00 1.61 7.09
CA SER A 648 -29.81 1.70 5.64
C SER A 648 -31.10 2.14 4.94
N GLY A 649 -30.96 3.03 3.94
CA GLY A 649 -32.06 3.75 3.30
C GLY A 649 -32.41 5.08 3.96
N ILE A 650 -31.85 5.39 5.13
CA ILE A 650 -32.03 6.66 5.86
C ILE A 650 -30.66 7.20 6.27
N SER A 651 -30.49 8.51 6.17
CA SER A 651 -29.24 9.15 6.56
C SER A 651 -28.91 8.95 8.04
N PRO A 652 -27.70 8.47 8.38
CA PRO A 652 -27.30 8.29 9.76
C PRO A 652 -27.03 9.65 10.42
N HIS A 653 -26.92 9.64 11.74
CA HIS A 653 -26.60 10.80 12.56
C HIS A 653 -25.37 10.56 13.40
N LEU A 654 -24.42 11.51 13.33
CA LEU A 654 -23.32 11.61 14.27
C LEU A 654 -23.80 12.37 15.52
N THR A 655 -23.54 11.83 16.69
CA THR A 655 -23.73 12.46 17.99
C THR A 655 -22.38 12.71 18.63
N ILE A 656 -22.24 13.85 19.29
CA ILE A 656 -20.97 14.32 19.86
C ILE A 656 -21.25 14.78 21.29
N TRP A 657 -20.67 14.09 22.26
CA TRP A 657 -20.61 14.53 23.65
C TRP A 657 -19.35 15.34 23.87
N ASP A 658 -19.48 16.61 24.26
CA ASP A 658 -18.35 17.51 24.50
C ASP A 658 -17.83 17.51 25.95
N GLY A 659 -18.43 16.71 26.83
CA GLY A 659 -18.19 16.74 28.28
C GLY A 659 -19.33 17.38 29.08
N SER A 660 -20.23 18.10 28.41
CA SER A 660 -21.35 18.83 29.04
C SER A 660 -22.69 18.64 28.34
N ALA A 661 -22.70 18.56 27.01
CA ALA A 661 -23.90 18.43 26.20
C ALA A 661 -23.68 17.51 25.00
N TRP A 662 -24.78 16.92 24.53
CA TRP A 662 -24.81 16.17 23.28
C TRP A 662 -25.22 17.09 22.12
N LYS A 663 -24.42 17.06 21.05
CA LYS A 663 -24.74 17.63 19.75
C LYS A 663 -25.08 16.52 18.76
N LYS A 664 -26.00 16.79 17.83
CA LYS A 664 -26.37 15.87 16.74
C LYS A 664 -26.11 16.53 15.39
N VAL A 665 -25.54 15.78 14.45
CA VAL A 665 -25.18 16.21 13.10
C VAL A 665 -25.67 15.15 12.11
N ALA A 666 -26.43 15.56 11.10
CA ALA A 666 -26.91 14.65 10.05
C ALA A 666 -25.81 14.34 9.02
N VAL A 667 -25.84 13.15 8.44
CA VAL A 667 -24.89 12.71 7.40
C VAL A 667 -25.65 12.41 6.10
N PRO A 668 -26.17 13.43 5.40
CA PRO A 668 -27.05 13.24 4.24
C PRO A 668 -26.39 12.51 3.06
N GLN A 669 -25.06 12.54 2.97
CA GLN A 669 -24.29 11.87 1.91
C GLN A 669 -24.28 10.33 2.07
N MET A 670 -24.57 9.81 3.25
CA MET A 670 -24.68 8.38 3.51
C MET A 670 -26.15 7.98 3.51
N SER A 671 -26.59 7.16 2.55
CA SER A 671 -27.99 6.69 2.48
C SER A 671 -28.07 5.16 2.44
N ASN A 672 -27.35 4.52 1.53
CA ASN A 672 -27.24 3.07 1.43
C ASN A 672 -25.80 2.68 1.73
N TYR A 673 -25.53 2.16 2.93
CA TYR A 673 -24.17 1.97 3.38
C TYR A 673 -23.95 0.59 4.00
N PHE A 674 -22.73 0.11 3.84
CA PHE A 674 -22.24 -1.12 4.45
C PHE A 674 -20.83 -0.89 5.04
N ARG A 675 -20.50 -1.63 6.10
CA ARG A 675 -19.17 -1.65 6.74
C ARG A 675 -18.60 -0.25 7.07
N ALA A 676 -19.41 0.61 7.69
CA ALA A 676 -18.96 1.94 8.06
C ALA A 676 -17.92 1.90 9.20
N SER A 677 -16.95 2.83 9.15
CA SER A 677 -15.93 3.08 10.16
C SER A 677 -16.00 4.54 10.65
N LEU A 678 -15.77 4.75 11.94
CA LEU A 678 -15.74 6.07 12.60
C LEU A 678 -14.36 6.26 13.24
N VAL A 679 -13.58 7.23 12.77
CA VAL A 679 -12.23 7.51 13.30
C VAL A 679 -12.01 9.02 13.45
N THR A 680 -10.97 9.39 14.21
CA THR A 680 -10.54 10.79 14.34
C THR A 680 -9.06 10.95 14.05
N ALA A 681 -8.70 11.90 13.19
CA ALA A 681 -7.34 12.42 13.07
C ALA A 681 -7.27 13.81 13.70
N GLY A 682 -6.51 13.95 14.79
CA GLY A 682 -6.63 15.08 15.70
C GLY A 682 -8.05 15.17 16.28
N GLU A 683 -8.72 16.32 16.10
CA GLU A 683 -10.12 16.52 16.50
C GLU A 683 -11.13 16.37 15.34
N ILE A 684 -10.66 16.10 14.13
CA ILE A 684 -11.51 16.00 12.94
C ILE A 684 -12.05 14.58 12.84
N VAL A 685 -13.37 14.47 12.72
CA VAL A 685 -14.08 13.20 12.56
C VAL A 685 -14.10 12.79 11.09
N TYR A 686 -13.83 11.51 10.85
CA TYR A 686 -13.92 10.88 9.54
C TYR A 686 -14.86 9.68 9.58
N LEU A 687 -15.63 9.53 8.50
CA LEU A 687 -16.52 8.42 8.24
C LEU A 687 -16.10 7.74 6.95
N ALA A 688 -15.71 6.48 7.02
CA ALA A 688 -15.50 5.64 5.83
C ALA A 688 -16.67 4.68 5.69
N TYR A 689 -17.15 4.42 4.48
CA TYR A 689 -18.26 3.51 4.22
C TYR A 689 -18.22 2.97 2.79
N LEU A 690 -18.89 1.84 2.55
CA LEU A 690 -19.24 1.39 1.20
C LEU A 690 -20.64 1.84 0.86
N ASP A 691 -20.82 2.57 -0.23
CA ASP A 691 -22.12 2.85 -0.81
C ASP A 691 -22.62 1.63 -1.57
N THR A 692 -23.67 0.97 -1.08
CA THR A 692 -24.18 -0.26 -1.69
C THR A 692 -25.04 -0.02 -2.92
N SER A 693 -25.42 1.24 -3.20
CA SER A 693 -26.19 1.60 -4.40
C SER A 693 -25.26 1.93 -5.57
N ALA A 694 -24.16 2.64 -5.30
CA ALA A 694 -23.13 2.92 -6.30
C ALA A 694 -22.08 1.81 -6.42
N ASN A 695 -21.98 0.94 -5.40
CA ASN A 695 -20.90 -0.05 -5.23
C ASN A 695 -19.51 0.60 -5.17
N GLN A 696 -19.38 1.65 -4.36
CA GLN A 696 -18.19 2.50 -4.27
C GLN A 696 -17.77 2.74 -2.82
N ALA A 697 -16.47 2.91 -2.59
CA ALA A 697 -15.96 3.37 -1.30
C ALA A 697 -16.06 4.90 -1.17
N GLY A 698 -16.66 5.36 -0.09
CA GLY A 698 -16.81 6.78 0.24
C GLY A 698 -16.13 7.11 1.56
N MET A 699 -15.52 8.30 1.62
CA MET A 699 -15.06 8.87 2.89
C MET A 699 -15.47 10.32 3.04
N LEU A 700 -16.05 10.61 4.21
CA LEU A 700 -16.48 11.94 4.60
C LEU A 700 -15.64 12.43 5.77
N ARG A 701 -15.40 13.74 5.82
CA ARG A 701 -14.87 14.42 7.01
C ARG A 701 -15.86 15.44 7.52
N LEU A 702 -15.92 15.62 8.84
CA LEU A 702 -16.69 16.69 9.45
C LEU A 702 -15.96 18.03 9.25
N ALA A 703 -16.65 19.00 8.67
CA ALA A 703 -16.19 20.37 8.45
C ALA A 703 -17.23 21.36 9.01
N GLY A 704 -16.93 21.95 10.17
CA GLY A 704 -17.93 22.68 10.95
C GLY A 704 -19.07 21.75 11.36
N ASP A 705 -20.27 22.04 10.86
CA ASP A 705 -21.52 21.33 11.20
C ASP A 705 -22.06 20.48 10.04
N SER A 706 -21.25 20.22 9.02
CA SER A 706 -21.62 19.36 7.90
C SER A 706 -20.47 18.44 7.48
N PHE A 707 -20.82 17.36 6.78
CA PHE A 707 -19.84 16.46 6.20
C PHE A 707 -19.46 16.90 4.78
N VAL A 708 -18.19 16.74 4.42
CA VAL A 708 -17.69 16.92 3.05
C VAL A 708 -16.94 15.68 2.58
N SER A 709 -17.09 15.35 1.30
CA SER A 709 -16.38 14.23 0.68
C SER A 709 -14.87 14.48 0.65
N CYS A 710 -14.08 13.45 0.95
CA CYS A 710 -12.61 13.52 0.95
C CYS A 710 -11.93 12.28 0.36
N TYR A 711 -12.69 11.21 0.07
CA TYR A 711 -12.27 10.08 -0.74
C TYR A 711 -13.40 9.72 -1.70
N GLU A 712 -13.15 9.84 -3.00
CA GLU A 712 -14.06 9.42 -4.08
C GLU A 712 -13.36 8.39 -4.95
N GLY A 713 -12.62 7.50 -4.30
CA GLY A 713 -11.47 6.84 -4.87
C GLY A 713 -11.65 5.36 -5.16
N LEU A 714 -12.84 4.87 -5.49
CA LEU A 714 -13.00 3.57 -6.16
C LEU A 714 -14.26 3.64 -7.00
N ASN A 715 -14.12 4.07 -8.25
CA ASN A 715 -15.15 3.84 -9.25
C ASN A 715 -15.05 2.36 -9.68
N GLY A 716 -15.48 1.42 -8.83
CA GLY A 716 -15.37 -0.03 -9.07
C GLY A 716 -15.59 -0.88 -7.81
N GLN A 717 -15.99 -2.15 -7.97
CA GLN A 717 -16.50 -3.02 -6.90
C GLN A 717 -15.49 -3.16 -5.73
N ALA A 718 -15.77 -2.48 -4.62
CA ALA A 718 -15.05 -2.66 -3.37
C ALA A 718 -15.87 -3.55 -2.45
N ASP A 719 -15.28 -4.64 -1.97
CA ASP A 719 -15.95 -5.59 -1.08
C ASP A 719 -15.87 -5.15 0.38
N GLU A 720 -14.86 -4.36 0.72
CA GLU A 720 -14.66 -3.80 2.06
C GLU A 720 -13.94 -2.45 2.01
N PHE A 721 -14.31 -1.54 2.93
CA PHE A 721 -13.63 -0.27 3.11
C PHE A 721 -13.57 0.11 4.59
N GLN A 722 -12.36 0.17 5.15
CA GLN A 722 -12.14 0.47 6.56
C GLN A 722 -11.17 1.63 6.75
N ALA A 723 -11.28 2.34 7.88
CA ALA A 723 -10.39 3.43 8.21
C ALA A 723 -9.68 3.24 9.55
N ALA A 724 -8.45 3.76 9.64
CA ALA A 724 -7.70 3.95 10.87
C ALA A 724 -7.09 5.35 10.87
N ALA A 725 -6.78 5.89 12.04
CA ALA A 725 -6.18 7.22 12.16
C ALA A 725 -5.21 7.28 13.33
N VAL A 726 -4.07 7.94 13.11
CA VAL A 726 -3.09 8.24 14.16
C VAL A 726 -2.41 9.57 13.88
N GLY A 727 -2.41 10.45 14.88
CA GLY A 727 -1.90 11.81 14.74
C GLY A 727 -2.71 12.61 13.71
N ASP A 728 -2.02 13.13 12.71
CA ASP A 728 -2.55 13.91 11.57
C ASP A 728 -2.76 13.05 10.31
N LYS A 729 -2.67 11.73 10.42
CA LYS A 729 -2.80 10.83 9.27
C LYS A 729 -4.07 9.99 9.38
N VAL A 730 -4.74 9.88 8.25
CA VAL A 730 -5.86 8.97 8.08
C VAL A 730 -5.44 7.91 7.07
N TYR A 731 -5.78 6.67 7.37
CA TYR A 731 -5.49 5.50 6.57
C TYR A 731 -6.80 4.83 6.18
N VAL A 732 -6.86 4.32 4.95
CA VAL A 732 -7.99 3.52 4.48
C VAL A 732 -7.50 2.23 3.89
N ALA A 733 -8.16 1.12 4.23
CA ALA A 733 -7.94 -0.19 3.64
C ALA A 733 -9.12 -0.51 2.73
N THR A 734 -8.81 -0.82 1.47
CA THR A 734 -9.76 -1.23 0.45
C THR A 734 -9.52 -2.70 0.14
N ARG A 735 -10.58 -3.51 0.19
CA ARG A 735 -10.55 -4.89 -0.36
C ARG A 735 -11.28 -4.96 -1.69
N THR A 736 -10.63 -5.56 -2.68
CA THR A 736 -11.22 -5.93 -3.98
C THR A 736 -10.85 -7.38 -4.27
N GLY A 737 -11.86 -8.24 -4.37
CA GLY A 737 -11.68 -9.69 -4.37
C GLY A 737 -10.92 -10.13 -3.12
N ASN A 738 -9.82 -10.84 -3.32
CA ASN A 738 -9.00 -11.37 -2.24
C ASN A 738 -7.80 -10.48 -1.88
N SER A 739 -7.71 -9.27 -2.44
CA SER A 739 -6.56 -8.37 -2.27
C SER A 739 -6.94 -7.12 -1.50
N VAL A 740 -6.02 -6.65 -0.64
CA VAL A 740 -6.20 -5.43 0.15
C VAL A 740 -5.11 -4.42 -0.17
N ILE A 741 -5.49 -3.17 -0.38
CA ILE A 741 -4.58 -2.04 -0.57
C ILE A 741 -4.89 -1.00 0.50
N VAL A 742 -3.83 -0.44 1.08
CA VAL A 742 -3.96 0.58 2.13
C VAL A 742 -3.42 1.90 1.60
N ARG A 743 -4.18 2.97 1.78
CA ARG A 743 -3.79 4.34 1.44
C ARG A 743 -3.70 5.21 2.67
N ARG A 744 -2.92 6.28 2.56
CA ARG A 744 -2.84 7.36 3.56
C ARG A 744 -3.18 8.70 2.95
N GLN A 745 -3.77 9.56 3.75
CA GLN A 745 -3.83 11.00 3.51
C GLN A 745 -3.33 11.73 4.77
N THR A 746 -2.59 12.81 4.57
CA THR A 746 -2.21 13.71 5.66
C THR A 746 -3.27 14.80 5.77
N VAL A 747 -3.78 15.01 6.97
CA VAL A 747 -4.83 15.98 7.23
C VAL A 747 -4.18 17.36 7.40
N GLU A 748 -4.35 18.23 6.41
CA GLU A 748 -4.07 19.65 6.61
C GLU A 748 -5.11 20.22 7.58
N TYR A 749 -4.67 20.55 8.80
CA TYR A 749 -5.47 21.34 9.72
C TYR A 749 -5.55 22.77 9.19
N VAL A 750 -6.64 23.09 8.50
CA VAL A 750 -7.05 24.46 8.24
C VAL A 750 -7.86 24.90 9.46
N PRO A 751 -7.32 25.73 10.37
CA PRO A 751 -8.15 26.32 11.40
C PRO A 751 -9.28 27.09 10.71
N GLU A 752 -10.51 26.93 11.20
CA GLU A 752 -11.64 27.75 10.73
C GLU A 752 -11.23 29.23 10.73
N PRO A 753 -11.58 29.99 9.67
CA PRO A 753 -11.35 31.42 9.68
C PRO A 753 -12.15 32.02 10.83
N THR A 754 -11.44 32.52 11.85
CA THR A 754 -12.07 33.36 12.87
C THR A 754 -12.75 34.53 12.15
N PRO A 755 -14.06 34.78 12.39
CA PRO A 755 -14.73 35.94 11.82
C PRO A 755 -13.96 37.21 12.20
N PRO A 756 -14.00 38.26 11.36
CA PRO A 756 -13.24 39.48 11.62
C PRO A 756 -13.60 40.05 13.00
N PRO A 757 -12.65 40.69 13.70
CA PRO A 757 -12.89 41.21 15.03
C PRO A 757 -14.08 42.16 14.99
N VAL A 758 -15.17 41.78 15.67
CA VAL A 758 -16.22 42.74 15.99
C VAL A 758 -15.60 43.70 17.00
N GLU A 759 -15.61 44.99 16.66
CA GLU A 759 -15.18 46.07 17.54
C GLU A 759 -15.92 45.94 18.89
N PRO A 760 -15.21 45.93 20.04
CA PRO A 760 -15.82 45.59 21.31
C PRO A 760 -16.81 46.69 21.73
N THR A 761 -18.10 46.37 21.70
CA THR A 761 -19.07 47.05 22.55
C THR A 761 -18.80 46.63 24.00
N PRO A 762 -18.80 47.58 24.97
CA PRO A 762 -18.48 47.27 26.36
C PRO A 762 -19.51 46.29 26.94
N PRO A 763 -19.10 45.23 27.67
CA PRO A 763 -20.04 44.28 28.25
C PRO A 763 -20.86 44.94 29.37
N PRO A 764 -22.10 44.44 29.64
CA PRO A 764 -22.78 44.76 30.88
C PRO A 764 -21.98 44.22 32.07
N VAL A 765 -21.89 45.01 33.13
CA VAL A 765 -21.26 44.64 34.40
C VAL A 765 -22.13 43.60 35.10
N ASP A 766 -21.70 42.35 35.10
CA ASP A 766 -22.16 41.31 36.02
C ASP A 766 -21.09 41.08 37.11
N PRO A 767 -21.46 40.68 38.34
CA PRO A 767 -20.67 40.87 39.54
C PRO A 767 -19.38 40.07 39.50
N THR A 768 -18.32 40.73 39.96
CA THR A 768 -16.97 40.18 40.09
C THR A 768 -17.00 38.89 40.92
N PRO A 769 -16.44 37.76 40.43
CA PRO A 769 -16.16 36.62 41.30
C PRO A 769 -15.20 37.08 42.39
N PRO A 770 -15.35 36.62 43.65
CA PRO A 770 -14.48 37.03 44.74
C PRO A 770 -13.01 36.71 44.38
N PRO A 771 -12.05 37.58 44.74
CA PRO A 771 -10.64 37.36 44.41
C PRO A 771 -10.17 36.05 45.04
N LEU A 772 -9.70 35.13 44.20
CA LEU A 772 -8.93 33.97 44.65
C LEU A 772 -7.70 34.47 45.42
N PRO A 773 -7.31 33.82 46.54
CA PRO A 773 -6.16 34.23 47.32
C PRO A 773 -4.89 34.22 46.45
N SER A 774 -4.23 35.38 46.34
CA SER A 774 -3.01 35.59 45.58
C SER A 774 -1.83 34.82 46.21
N ARG A 775 -1.34 33.77 45.55
CA ARG A 775 -0.21 32.95 46.02
C ARG A 775 1.10 33.51 45.47
N THR A 776 1.81 34.22 46.34
CA THR A 776 2.99 35.03 45.96
C THR A 776 4.28 34.22 46.08
N VAL A 777 5.10 34.22 45.03
CA VAL A 777 6.48 33.71 45.06
C VAL A 777 7.45 34.89 44.99
N SER A 778 8.44 34.93 45.88
CA SER A 778 9.50 35.95 45.90
C SER A 778 10.85 35.30 45.64
N LEU A 779 11.60 35.83 44.67
CA LEU A 779 12.90 35.33 44.22
C LEU A 779 13.96 36.43 44.34
N THR A 780 15.16 36.08 44.78
CA THR A 780 16.30 37.01 44.84
C THR A 780 17.45 36.44 43.99
N PRO A 781 17.53 36.77 42.69
CA PRO A 781 18.62 36.32 41.83
C PRO A 781 19.94 37.05 42.13
N PRO A 782 21.09 36.48 41.73
CA PRO A 782 22.37 37.16 41.81
C PRO A 782 22.45 38.35 40.83
N ALA A 783 23.45 39.20 41.00
CA ALA A 783 23.69 40.35 40.13
C ALA A 783 23.84 39.91 38.65
N GLY A 784 23.23 40.67 37.74
CA GLY A 784 23.24 40.40 36.29
C GLY A 784 21.91 39.88 35.73
N TYR A 785 21.08 39.19 36.54
CA TYR A 785 19.78 38.67 36.11
C TYR A 785 18.69 39.77 36.12
N ALA A 786 18.68 40.59 35.08
CA ALA A 786 17.78 41.75 34.99
C ALA A 786 16.41 41.46 34.34
N ASN A 787 16.30 40.38 33.55
CA ASN A 787 15.08 40.02 32.82
C ASN A 787 13.95 39.62 33.80
N PRO A 788 12.73 40.22 33.72
CA PRO A 788 11.61 39.87 34.58
C PRO A 788 10.99 38.49 34.30
N ASP A 789 11.37 37.82 33.21
CA ASP A 789 10.87 36.49 32.87
C ASP A 789 11.40 35.42 33.82
N VAL A 790 10.47 34.74 34.49
CA VAL A 790 10.72 33.59 35.37
C VAL A 790 9.98 32.39 34.80
N TYR A 791 10.64 31.23 34.78
CA TYR A 791 10.06 30.01 34.27
C TYR A 791 9.74 29.05 35.41
N ILE A 792 8.46 28.82 35.68
CA ILE A 792 7.98 27.88 36.70
C ILE A 792 7.68 26.55 36.03
N ASP A 793 8.46 25.52 36.36
CA ASP A 793 8.46 24.22 35.69
C ASP A 793 8.47 24.32 34.15
N GLY A 794 9.18 25.33 33.64
CA GLY A 794 9.32 25.61 32.21
C GLY A 794 8.25 26.54 31.61
N ILE A 795 7.20 26.92 32.35
CA ILE A 795 6.15 27.87 31.94
C ILE A 795 6.57 29.31 32.27
N ARG A 796 6.46 30.23 31.31
CA ARG A 796 6.90 31.63 31.47
C ARG A 796 5.89 32.46 32.28
N TYR A 797 6.40 33.19 33.27
CA TYR A 797 5.71 34.21 34.03
C TYR A 797 6.54 35.49 34.04
N THR A 798 5.87 36.65 34.06
CA THR A 798 6.54 37.96 34.18
C THR A 798 6.49 38.42 35.63
N ALA A 799 7.64 38.48 36.30
CA ALA A 799 7.75 38.92 37.68
C ALA A 799 7.83 40.46 37.78
N THR A 800 7.27 41.00 38.86
CA THR A 800 7.42 42.41 39.24
C THR A 800 8.70 42.57 40.05
N LYS A 801 9.58 43.45 39.60
CA LYS A 801 10.84 43.75 40.30
C LYS A 801 10.62 44.81 41.38
N ASN A 802 11.09 44.53 42.59
CA ASN A 802 11.15 45.50 43.68
C ASN A 802 12.53 45.42 44.37
N GLY A 803 13.37 46.41 44.12
CA GLY A 803 14.78 46.39 44.53
C GLY A 803 15.55 45.21 43.92
N GLY A 804 16.17 44.39 44.78
CA GLY A 804 16.84 43.14 44.39
C GLY A 804 15.92 41.91 44.32
N SER A 805 14.63 42.04 44.64
CA SER A 805 13.67 40.94 44.67
C SER A 805 12.73 40.96 43.46
N TYR A 806 12.30 39.78 43.03
CA TYR A 806 11.37 39.55 41.93
C TYR A 806 10.17 38.76 42.45
N THR A 807 8.97 39.31 42.27
CA THR A 807 7.75 38.75 42.84
C THR A 807 6.76 38.39 41.73
N LEU A 808 6.19 37.19 41.78
CA LEU A 808 5.18 36.72 40.82
C LEU A 808 4.01 36.01 41.51
N GLN A 809 2.86 35.99 40.86
CA GLN A 809 1.66 35.31 41.33
C GLN A 809 1.47 34.01 40.55
N LEU A 810 1.18 32.91 41.27
CA LEU A 810 0.92 31.61 40.66
C LEU A 810 -0.55 31.19 40.82
N PRO A 811 -1.11 30.47 39.82
CA PRO A 811 -2.49 30.02 39.86
C PRO A 811 -2.72 28.92 40.92
N ASP A 812 -1.70 28.10 41.19
CA ASP A 812 -1.77 26.97 42.12
C ASP A 812 -0.43 26.71 42.84
N LYS A 813 -0.37 25.63 43.63
CA LYS A 813 0.80 25.22 44.44
C LYS A 813 1.59 24.08 43.79
N THR A 814 1.35 23.80 42.50
CA THR A 814 1.96 22.64 41.82
C THR A 814 3.38 22.92 41.36
N GLY A 815 3.76 24.21 41.23
CA GLY A 815 5.09 24.63 40.81
C GLY A 815 6.19 24.11 41.74
N LYS A 816 7.13 23.33 41.18
CA LYS A 816 8.24 22.71 41.91
C LYS A 816 9.57 23.45 41.74
N THR A 817 9.79 24.04 40.57
CA THR A 817 11.03 24.76 40.24
C THR A 817 10.76 26.13 39.67
N ALA A 818 11.65 27.08 39.95
CA ALA A 818 11.72 28.36 39.25
C ALA A 818 13.08 28.50 38.58
N VAL A 819 13.12 28.99 37.35
CA VAL A 819 14.36 29.26 36.61
C VAL A 819 14.34 30.66 36.04
N MET A 820 15.42 31.41 36.25
CA MET A 820 15.66 32.72 35.62
C MET A 820 16.93 32.64 34.78
N TYR A 821 16.94 33.32 33.63
CA TYR A 821 18.09 33.32 32.71
C TYR A 821 18.79 34.67 32.68
N TYR A 822 20.11 34.62 32.56
CA TYR A 822 20.97 35.77 32.30
C TYR A 822 21.19 35.90 30.79
N TYR A 823 21.06 37.12 30.27
CA TYR A 823 21.30 37.44 28.87
C TYR A 823 22.42 38.48 28.77
N ASN A 824 23.31 38.33 27.79
CA ASN A 824 24.32 39.36 27.51
C ASN A 824 23.71 40.54 26.71
N GLU A 825 24.54 41.54 26.40
CA GLU A 825 24.17 42.74 25.63
C GLU A 825 23.57 42.46 24.25
N ARG A 826 23.82 41.27 23.68
CA ARG A 826 23.26 40.82 22.39
C ARG A 826 21.98 40.00 22.54
N ASN A 827 21.38 40.01 23.74
CA ASN A 827 20.22 39.21 24.11
C ASN A 827 20.43 37.69 23.90
N ILE A 828 21.65 37.21 24.11
CA ILE A 828 22.00 35.78 24.06
C ILE A 828 21.99 35.23 25.48
N PRO A 829 21.27 34.12 25.75
CA PRO A 829 21.33 33.47 27.06
C PRO A 829 22.76 33.02 27.40
N LYS A 830 23.23 33.41 28.58
CA LYS A 830 24.58 33.11 29.08
C LYS A 830 24.62 32.45 30.45
N GLY A 831 23.52 32.51 31.22
CA GLY A 831 23.43 31.79 32.48
C GLY A 831 22.00 31.39 32.83
N MET A 832 21.86 30.45 33.75
CA MET A 832 20.60 30.01 34.33
C MET A 832 20.73 29.85 35.84
N TYR A 833 19.75 30.32 36.58
CA TYR A 833 19.69 30.23 38.04
C TYR A 833 18.39 29.53 38.43
N VAL A 834 18.49 28.55 39.33
CA VAL A 834 17.42 27.61 39.65
C VAL A 834 17.06 27.71 41.14
N TRP A 835 15.77 27.72 41.44
CA TRP A 835 15.25 27.58 42.80
C TRP A 835 14.31 26.38 42.88
N ARG A 836 14.33 25.71 44.03
CA ARG A 836 13.29 24.77 44.45
C ARG A 836 12.17 25.54 45.15
N LEU A 837 10.94 25.25 44.79
CA LEU A 837 9.74 25.84 45.40
C LEU A 837 9.14 24.82 46.37
N ASN A 838 9.03 25.21 47.64
CA ASN A 838 8.40 24.41 48.68
C ASN A 838 7.22 25.17 49.27
N TRP A 839 6.05 24.55 49.24
CA TRP A 839 4.81 25.16 49.75
C TRP A 839 4.48 24.64 51.14
N GLN A 840 4.25 25.56 52.08
CA GLN A 840 3.70 25.26 53.40
C GLN A 840 2.45 26.13 53.61
N GLY A 841 1.27 25.52 53.53
CA GLY A 841 0.03 26.30 53.45
C GLY A 841 0.01 27.13 52.15
N ASP A 842 -0.27 28.43 52.23
CA ASP A 842 -0.23 29.37 51.09
C ASP A 842 1.12 30.12 50.95
N ILE A 843 2.12 29.79 51.77
CA ILE A 843 3.45 30.41 51.74
C ILE A 843 4.39 29.54 50.89
N CYS A 844 5.01 30.14 49.87
CA CYS A 844 6.07 29.51 49.09
C CYS A 844 7.45 29.94 49.60
N THR A 845 8.31 28.97 49.91
CA THR A 845 9.73 29.20 50.14
C THR A 845 10.51 28.80 48.88
N ALA A 846 11.15 29.77 48.24
CA ALA A 846 12.03 29.53 47.10
C ALA A 846 13.49 29.40 47.55
N THR A 847 14.04 28.19 47.49
CA THR A 847 15.41 27.89 47.95
C THR A 847 16.35 27.77 46.74
N PRO A 848 17.43 28.55 46.64
CA PRO A 848 18.39 28.42 45.54
C PRO A 848 19.01 27.02 45.46
N MET A 849 19.12 26.48 44.24
CA MET A 849 19.83 25.23 43.94
C MET A 849 21.13 25.55 43.21
N SER A 850 22.13 26.02 43.96
CA SER A 850 23.41 26.51 43.42
C SER A 850 24.16 25.47 42.57
N GLU A 851 23.98 24.20 42.88
CA GLU A 851 24.57 23.04 42.25
C GLU A 851 23.96 22.77 40.86
N LEU A 852 22.77 23.31 40.58
CA LEU A 852 22.11 23.26 39.27
C LEU A 852 22.27 24.57 38.48
N GLN A 853 22.93 25.58 39.05
CA GLN A 853 23.23 26.82 38.35
C GLN A 853 24.06 26.51 37.10
N ASP A 854 23.66 27.09 35.97
CA ASP A 854 24.33 26.90 34.68
C ASP A 854 24.42 25.44 34.22
N LEU A 855 23.57 24.54 34.74
CA LEU A 855 23.54 23.13 34.33
C LEU A 855 23.39 22.99 32.82
N LEU A 856 22.45 23.72 32.23
CA LEU A 856 22.17 23.73 30.79
C LEU A 856 22.57 25.07 30.17
N SER A 857 23.08 25.04 28.93
CA SER A 857 23.50 26.24 28.19
C SER A 857 23.10 26.20 26.73
N TYR A 858 22.94 27.39 26.15
CA TYR A 858 22.73 27.61 24.72
C TYR A 858 24.07 27.86 24.00
N HIS A 859 24.27 27.20 22.85
CA HIS A 859 25.51 27.26 22.06
C HIS A 859 25.30 27.59 20.57
N GLY A 860 24.14 28.13 20.19
CA GLY A 860 23.92 28.67 18.85
C GLY A 860 23.09 27.79 17.93
N PHE A 861 22.80 28.35 16.75
CA PHE A 861 22.22 27.66 15.62
C PHE A 861 23.24 27.49 14.50
N SER A 862 23.06 26.47 13.68
CA SER A 862 23.82 26.30 12.43
C SER A 862 22.92 25.70 11.35
N ILE A 863 23.29 25.90 10.09
CA ILE A 863 22.56 25.34 8.93
C ILE A 863 23.33 24.14 8.37
N ARG A 864 22.60 23.14 7.88
CA ARG A 864 23.19 22.09 7.05
C ARG A 864 23.52 22.65 5.68
N VAL A 865 24.81 22.71 5.32
CA VAL A 865 25.27 23.15 3.99
C VAL A 865 25.50 21.99 3.01
N GLN A 866 25.19 20.77 3.42
CA GLN A 866 25.26 19.54 2.61
C GLN A 866 24.04 18.65 2.94
N GLY A 867 23.36 18.14 1.90
CA GLY A 867 22.12 17.36 2.01
C GLY A 867 20.86 18.22 2.15
N TYR A 868 19.80 17.69 2.76
CA TYR A 868 18.53 18.41 2.92
C TYR A 868 18.65 19.67 3.78
N SER A 869 17.84 20.68 3.44
CA SER A 869 17.66 21.91 4.24
C SER A 869 17.34 21.59 5.69
N GLY A 870 18.04 22.27 6.60
CA GLY A 870 17.85 21.98 8.01
C GLY A 870 18.48 22.98 8.96
N LEU A 871 17.81 23.14 10.10
CA LEU A 871 18.22 24.00 11.20
C LEU A 871 18.70 23.13 12.36
N ARG A 872 19.94 23.34 12.79
CA ARG A 872 20.55 22.65 13.93
C ARG A 872 20.62 23.59 15.12
N PHE A 873 20.10 23.14 16.26
CA PHE A 873 20.23 23.80 17.55
C PHE A 873 21.30 23.11 18.39
N LYS A 874 22.21 23.87 19.00
CA LYS A 874 23.28 23.37 19.88
C LYS A 874 23.02 23.81 21.32
N SER A 875 23.02 22.86 22.24
CA SER A 875 22.95 23.07 23.68
C SER A 875 24.08 22.34 24.38
N GLY A 876 24.29 22.59 25.67
CA GLY A 876 25.31 21.91 26.44
C GLY A 876 24.89 21.65 27.87
N ILE A 877 25.45 20.59 28.45
CA ILE A 877 25.35 20.27 29.87
C ILE A 877 26.74 20.37 30.52
N ASP A 878 26.82 20.98 31.70
CA ASP A 878 28.06 21.10 32.48
C ASP A 878 28.61 19.72 32.86
N THR A 879 29.87 19.46 32.53
CA THR A 879 30.49 18.14 32.71
C THR A 879 30.63 17.73 34.17
N GLY A 880 31.00 18.67 35.05
CA GLY A 880 31.18 18.41 36.48
C GLY A 880 29.84 18.18 37.17
N LYS A 881 28.85 19.04 36.92
CA LYS A 881 27.51 18.91 37.50
C LYS A 881 26.80 17.66 37.00
N ARG A 882 26.95 17.32 35.72
CA ARG A 882 26.45 16.04 35.17
C ARG A 882 27.08 14.86 35.89
N ALA A 883 28.40 14.85 36.07
CA ALA A 883 29.09 13.76 36.77
C ALA A 883 28.58 13.62 38.22
N TRP A 884 28.37 14.73 38.92
CA TRP A 884 27.74 14.72 40.25
C TRP A 884 26.32 14.18 40.23
N LEU A 885 25.47 14.60 39.30
CA LEU A 885 24.09 14.13 39.19
C LEU A 885 23.96 12.64 38.81
N LEU A 886 24.95 12.08 38.12
CA LEU A 886 25.03 10.64 37.86
C LEU A 886 25.59 9.87 39.05
N GLY A 887 26.51 10.48 39.81
CA GLY A 887 27.23 9.86 40.92
C GLY A 887 26.55 9.98 42.28
N SER A 888 26.60 11.15 42.91
CA SER A 888 26.07 11.36 44.27
C SER A 888 24.68 12.01 44.29
N GLY A 889 24.26 12.62 43.18
CA GLY A 889 23.04 13.40 43.09
C GLY A 889 23.14 14.80 43.72
N VAL A 890 22.09 15.60 43.55
CA VAL A 890 21.90 16.91 44.19
C VAL A 890 20.58 16.86 44.95
N ASP A 891 20.60 17.07 46.27
CA ASP A 891 19.40 16.99 47.12
C ASP A 891 18.63 15.64 46.98
N GLY A 892 19.38 14.56 46.72
CA GLY A 892 18.86 13.21 46.45
C GLY A 892 18.33 13.00 45.02
N TYR A 893 18.34 14.01 44.16
CA TYR A 893 17.97 13.87 42.75
C TYR A 893 19.15 13.42 41.89
N ARG A 894 18.89 12.48 40.99
CA ARG A 894 19.84 11.92 40.03
C ARG A 894 19.39 12.17 38.60
N LEU A 895 20.35 12.39 37.69
CA LEU A 895 20.05 12.63 36.28
C LEU A 895 19.65 11.32 35.59
N THR A 896 18.45 11.29 35.01
CA THR A 896 17.94 10.13 34.26
C THR A 896 17.87 10.39 32.77
N GLU A 897 17.65 11.63 32.34
CA GLU A 897 17.51 12.00 30.94
C GLU A 897 17.93 13.46 30.68
N TYR A 898 18.52 13.77 29.53
CA TYR A 898 18.53 15.13 28.98
C TYR A 898 18.45 15.14 27.46
N GLY A 899 17.99 16.27 26.91
CA GLY A 899 17.85 16.43 25.47
C GLY A 899 17.35 17.83 25.08
N THR A 900 16.72 17.90 23.91
CA THR A 900 16.20 19.14 23.33
C THR A 900 14.71 19.02 23.07
N LEU A 901 13.98 20.11 23.28
CA LEU A 901 12.60 20.30 22.85
C LEU A 901 12.52 21.28 21.68
N LEU A 902 11.50 21.11 20.85
CA LEU A 902 11.19 21.91 19.66
C LEU A 902 9.71 22.27 19.66
N ILE A 903 9.40 23.52 19.32
CA ILE A 903 8.04 23.98 19.02
C ILE A 903 8.08 25.01 17.88
N SER A 904 7.01 25.13 17.10
CA SER A 904 6.87 26.23 16.14
C SER A 904 6.87 27.58 16.89
N GLY A 905 7.52 28.60 16.33
CA GLY A 905 7.55 29.94 16.93
C GLY A 905 6.16 30.54 17.12
N SER A 906 5.23 30.29 16.20
CA SER A 906 3.83 30.73 16.29
C SER A 906 3.04 30.12 17.46
N TYR A 907 3.56 29.05 18.06
CA TYR A 907 2.95 28.32 19.17
C TYR A 907 3.59 28.65 20.52
N LEU A 908 4.74 29.32 20.54
CA LEU A 908 5.50 29.62 21.76
C LEU A 908 4.73 30.48 22.79
N GLN A 909 3.79 31.31 22.33
CA GLN A 909 2.92 32.12 23.19
C GLN A 909 1.58 31.44 23.53
N LYS A 910 1.26 30.32 22.87
CA LYS A 910 -0.04 29.65 22.96
C LYS A 910 0.01 28.39 23.83
N TYR A 911 1.11 27.65 23.76
CA TYR A 911 1.26 26.37 24.44
C TYR A 911 2.46 26.39 25.40
N PRO A 912 2.38 25.69 26.56
CA PRO A 912 3.51 25.49 27.45
C PRO A 912 4.68 24.81 26.73
N PHE A 913 5.85 25.46 26.67
CA PHE A 913 7.03 24.89 26.03
C PHE A 913 7.82 23.98 26.99
N ILE A 914 7.19 22.85 27.34
CA ILE A 914 7.63 21.87 28.35
C ILE A 914 7.65 20.45 27.76
N LYS A 915 8.37 19.52 28.42
CA LYS A 915 8.50 18.14 27.96
C LYS A 915 7.14 17.43 28.03
N GLY A 916 6.72 16.81 26.92
CA GLY A 916 5.39 16.19 26.81
C GLY A 916 4.24 17.17 26.65
N GLY A 917 4.53 18.47 26.47
CA GLY A 917 3.53 19.50 26.22
C GLY A 917 2.91 19.42 24.82
N GLU A 918 1.71 19.98 24.66
CA GLU A 918 1.02 20.01 23.38
C GLU A 918 1.82 20.76 22.30
N LYS A 919 1.91 20.18 21.09
CA LYS A 919 2.71 20.70 19.97
C LYS A 919 4.22 20.83 20.25
N VAL A 920 4.72 20.26 21.35
CA VAL A 920 6.14 20.22 21.69
C VAL A 920 6.74 18.88 21.24
N GLY A 921 7.59 18.91 20.22
CA GLY A 921 8.46 17.80 19.85
C GLY A 921 9.75 17.79 20.68
N GLY A 922 10.53 16.72 20.59
CA GLY A 922 11.84 16.68 21.24
C GLY A 922 12.66 15.45 20.88
N GLY A 923 13.93 15.47 21.29
CA GLY A 923 14.86 14.36 21.11
C GLY A 923 15.72 14.17 22.35
N ARG A 924 15.98 12.91 22.71
CA ARG A 924 16.87 12.54 23.82
C ARG A 924 18.33 12.57 23.36
N SER A 925 19.20 13.08 24.22
CA SER A 925 20.65 13.05 24.05
C SER A 925 21.33 12.16 25.08
N TYR A 926 20.75 12.02 26.27
CA TYR A 926 21.18 11.04 27.27
C TYR A 926 19.97 10.35 27.88
N TRP A 927 19.98 9.02 27.95
CA TRP A 927 18.98 8.20 28.64
C TRP A 927 19.47 6.75 28.80
N THR A 928 18.81 5.98 29.65
CA THR A 928 18.99 4.51 29.72
C THR A 928 17.74 3.82 29.22
N GLU A 929 17.90 2.84 28.33
CA GLU A 929 16.80 2.07 27.75
C GLU A 929 17.24 0.60 27.63
N ASN A 930 16.44 -0.32 28.18
CA ASN A 930 16.76 -1.75 28.22
C ASN A 930 18.15 -2.07 28.80
N GLY A 931 18.58 -1.32 29.83
CA GLY A 931 19.89 -1.46 30.46
C GLY A 931 21.06 -0.87 29.67
N VAL A 932 20.83 -0.28 28.49
CA VAL A 932 21.86 0.36 27.66
C VAL A 932 21.84 1.87 27.88
N VAL A 933 22.99 2.43 28.29
CA VAL A 933 23.19 3.87 28.41
C VAL A 933 23.44 4.47 27.02
N ASN A 934 22.56 5.36 26.60
CA ASN A 934 22.71 6.16 25.39
C ASN A 934 23.23 7.54 25.78
N ASP A 935 24.35 7.97 25.20
CA ASP A 935 24.95 9.28 25.47
C ASP A 935 25.49 9.91 24.18
N ARG A 936 24.74 10.84 23.61
CA ARG A 936 24.97 11.47 22.31
C ARG A 936 25.60 12.84 22.49
N ILE A 937 26.91 12.85 22.68
CA ILE A 937 27.72 14.06 22.79
C ILE A 937 28.23 14.46 21.40
N PHE A 938 27.91 15.68 20.97
CA PHE A 938 28.35 16.25 19.70
C PHE A 938 29.79 16.77 19.77
N GLU A 939 30.14 17.49 20.83
CA GLU A 939 31.51 17.97 21.09
C GLU A 939 31.68 18.31 22.59
N THR A 940 32.92 18.36 23.07
CA THR A 940 33.23 18.87 24.42
C THR A 940 34.01 20.16 24.31
N VAL A 941 33.44 21.26 24.81
CA VAL A 941 34.05 22.60 24.70
C VAL A 941 33.74 23.38 25.98
N ASP A 942 34.76 24.05 26.54
CA ASP A 942 34.66 24.87 27.75
C ASP A 942 34.02 24.14 28.95
N GLY A 943 34.42 22.88 29.18
CA GLY A 943 33.90 22.07 30.28
C GLY A 943 32.43 21.66 30.14
N ARG A 944 31.88 21.70 28.92
CA ARG A 944 30.50 21.29 28.62
C ARG A 944 30.44 20.19 27.57
N TYR A 945 29.60 19.19 27.82
CA TYR A 945 29.17 18.25 26.79
C TYR A 945 28.07 18.91 25.97
N ARG A 946 28.39 19.28 24.73
CA ARG A 946 27.43 19.84 23.80
C ARG A 946 26.70 18.73 23.08
N PHE A 947 25.40 18.91 22.91
CA PHE A 947 24.54 18.04 22.13
C PHE A 947 23.72 18.88 21.17
N ALA A 948 23.30 18.28 20.07
CA ALA A 948 22.63 18.98 19.00
C ALA A 948 21.39 18.23 18.53
N SER A 949 20.38 19.00 18.13
CA SER A 949 19.17 18.49 17.48
C SER A 949 18.99 19.20 16.15
N VAL A 950 18.56 18.47 15.13
CA VAL A 950 18.46 18.95 13.75
C VAL A 950 17.07 18.70 13.24
N VAL A 951 16.41 19.74 12.72
CA VAL A 951 15.24 19.61 11.86
C VAL A 951 15.73 19.57 10.43
N THR A 952 15.36 18.54 9.66
CA THR A 952 15.77 18.36 8.25
C THR A 952 14.56 18.36 7.31
N LYS A 953 14.80 18.57 6.01
CA LYS A 953 13.76 18.65 4.97
C LYS A 953 12.76 19.79 5.21
N LEU A 954 13.25 20.92 5.74
CA LEU A 954 12.42 22.12 5.88
C LEU A 954 12.03 22.62 4.48
N PRO A 955 10.74 22.70 4.12
CA PRO A 955 10.32 23.19 2.82
C PRO A 955 10.63 24.68 2.68
N ALA A 956 10.86 25.14 1.45
CA ALA A 956 11.16 26.54 1.13
C ALA A 956 10.17 27.53 1.75
N LYS A 957 8.87 27.21 1.73
CA LYS A 957 7.79 28.03 2.33
C LYS A 957 7.95 28.25 3.85
N GLN A 958 8.73 27.42 4.53
CA GLN A 958 9.01 27.51 5.97
C GLN A 958 10.38 28.10 6.28
N TYR A 959 11.15 28.56 5.28
CA TYR A 959 12.48 29.10 5.54
C TYR A 959 12.47 30.36 6.42
N ALA A 960 11.41 31.16 6.33
CA ALA A 960 11.21 32.34 7.17
C ALA A 960 10.57 32.02 8.53
N ALA A 961 9.96 30.83 8.70
CA ALA A 961 9.26 30.48 9.92
C ALA A 961 10.22 30.26 11.08
N GLU A 962 9.93 30.86 12.23
CA GLU A 962 10.72 30.64 13.44
C GLU A 962 10.44 29.27 14.04
N LEU A 963 11.51 28.57 14.43
CA LEU A 963 11.45 27.37 15.24
C LEU A 963 12.10 27.67 16.59
N ALA A 964 11.38 27.39 17.67
CA ALA A 964 11.85 27.59 19.03
C ALA A 964 12.39 26.28 19.61
N PHE A 965 13.57 26.36 20.23
CA PHE A 965 14.26 25.24 20.84
C PHE A 965 14.65 25.56 22.27
N ARG A 966 14.72 24.53 23.12
CA ARG A 966 15.34 24.61 24.45
C ARG A 966 15.87 23.26 24.88
N SER A 967 16.89 23.23 25.71
CA SER A 967 17.33 21.99 26.38
C SER A 967 16.48 21.67 27.60
N TYR A 968 16.50 20.42 28.03
CA TYR A 968 15.91 19.98 29.30
C TYR A 968 16.75 18.87 29.94
N ALA A 969 16.61 18.69 31.25
CA ALA A 969 17.17 17.59 32.02
C ALA A 969 16.12 17.09 33.02
N VAL A 970 15.89 15.78 33.05
CA VAL A 970 15.01 15.10 34.00
C VAL A 970 15.85 14.57 35.14
N LEU A 971 15.50 14.99 36.35
CA LEU A 971 16.13 14.56 37.59
C LEU A 971 15.11 13.81 38.45
N GLN A 972 15.49 12.67 39.01
CA GLN A 972 14.59 11.80 39.77
C GLN A 972 15.25 11.32 41.07
N ARG A 973 14.46 11.23 42.14
CA ARG A 973 14.88 10.59 43.41
C ARG A 973 14.42 9.13 43.44
N ASP A 974 15.01 8.37 44.35
CA ASP A 974 14.67 6.95 44.56
C ASP A 974 13.21 6.75 45.05
N ASP A 975 12.61 7.78 45.67
CA ASP A 975 11.19 7.78 46.09
C ASP A 975 10.20 8.05 44.95
N GLY A 976 10.70 8.28 43.73
CA GLY A 976 9.91 8.55 42.54
C GLY A 976 9.65 10.03 42.26
N ASP A 977 9.98 10.96 43.17
CA ASP A 977 9.81 12.39 42.91
C ASP A 977 10.73 12.88 41.79
N GLN A 978 10.18 13.71 40.91
CA GLN A 978 10.81 14.14 39.67
C GLN A 978 10.77 15.67 39.54
N LEU A 979 11.91 16.23 39.08
CA LEU A 979 12.07 17.60 38.62
C LEU A 979 12.51 17.60 37.15
N ILE A 980 12.00 18.53 36.36
CA ILE A 980 12.50 18.78 35.01
C ILE A 980 13.08 20.18 34.96
N ILE A 981 14.39 20.25 34.76
CA ILE A 981 15.13 21.50 34.63
C ILE A 981 15.21 21.86 33.17
N TYR A 982 14.74 23.06 32.81
CA TYR A 982 14.76 23.53 31.44
C TYR A 982 15.85 24.58 31.22
N GLY A 983 16.47 24.53 30.04
CA GLY A 983 17.31 25.59 29.53
C GLY A 983 16.50 26.73 28.89
N PRO A 984 17.18 27.83 28.50
CA PRO A 984 16.52 29.00 27.93
C PRO A 984 15.88 28.69 26.56
N PRO A 985 14.64 29.13 26.31
CA PRO A 985 14.03 29.03 24.99
C PRO A 985 14.66 30.04 24.03
N VAL A 986 15.01 29.58 22.83
CA VAL A 986 15.57 30.41 21.75
C VAL A 986 14.89 30.06 20.43
N ALA A 987 14.35 31.06 19.74
CA ALA A 987 13.70 30.92 18.45
C ALA A 987 14.53 31.54 17.33
N ARG A 988 14.69 30.80 16.22
CA ARG A 988 15.32 31.28 14.98
C ARG A 988 14.68 30.60 13.78
N SER A 989 14.72 31.27 12.63
CA SER A 989 14.42 30.66 11.33
C SER A 989 15.72 30.32 10.59
N ILE A 990 15.67 29.34 9.69
CA ILE A 990 16.82 29.01 8.83
C ILE A 990 17.25 30.23 7.99
N TYR A 991 16.30 31.07 7.57
CA TYR A 991 16.57 32.35 6.92
C TYR A 991 17.42 33.30 7.77
N THR A 992 17.04 33.53 9.04
CA THR A 992 17.78 34.45 9.92
C THR A 992 19.21 33.97 10.17
N VAL A 993 19.43 32.66 10.29
CA VAL A 993 20.76 32.07 10.47
C VAL A 993 21.56 32.13 9.16
N ALA A 994 20.92 31.97 8.00
CA ALA A 994 21.57 32.06 6.70
C ALA A 994 22.12 33.48 6.45
N LYS A 995 21.34 34.51 6.80
CA LYS A 995 21.80 35.90 6.74
C LYS A 995 22.99 36.17 7.65
N GLN A 996 23.01 35.59 8.85
CA GLN A 996 24.14 35.70 9.77
C GLN A 996 25.41 35.06 9.21
N ILE A 997 25.30 33.87 8.63
CA ILE A 997 26.42 33.15 8.00
C ILE A 997 26.98 33.95 6.81
N LEU A 998 26.12 34.52 5.96
CA LEU A 998 26.57 35.37 4.84
C LEU A 998 27.25 36.66 5.33
N ALA A 999 26.67 37.34 6.32
CA ALA A 999 27.23 38.56 6.88
C ALA A 999 28.57 38.33 7.58
N ALA A 1000 28.75 37.15 8.21
CA ALA A 1000 29.99 36.75 8.85
C ALA A 1000 31.08 36.29 7.84
N GLY A 1001 30.72 36.09 6.56
CA GLY A 1001 31.66 35.66 5.53
C GLY A 1001 32.20 34.25 5.74
N GLU A 1002 31.44 33.37 6.42
CA GLU A 1002 31.89 32.01 6.77
C GLU A 1002 32.17 31.12 5.54
N PHE A 1003 31.56 31.45 4.38
CA PHE A 1003 31.82 30.78 3.11
C PHE A 1003 32.34 31.77 2.06
N ARG A 1004 33.39 31.36 1.33
CA ARG A 1004 33.93 32.14 0.22
C ARG A 1004 32.87 32.32 -0.88
N PRO A 1005 32.65 33.54 -1.41
CA PRO A 1005 31.76 33.77 -2.55
C PRO A 1005 32.04 32.82 -3.72
N GLY A 1006 30.98 32.21 -4.27
CA GLY A 1006 31.04 31.23 -5.36
C GLY A 1006 31.31 29.78 -4.93
N SER A 1007 31.61 29.51 -3.65
CA SER A 1007 31.68 28.14 -3.13
C SER A 1007 30.29 27.49 -3.04
N SER A 1008 30.25 26.16 -3.02
CA SER A 1008 28.99 25.40 -2.86
C SER A 1008 28.23 25.78 -1.59
N GLY A 1009 28.93 25.94 -0.47
CA GLY A 1009 28.35 26.40 0.80
C GLY A 1009 27.80 27.84 0.70
N TYR A 1010 28.52 28.74 0.03
CA TYR A 1010 28.05 30.11 -0.19
C TYR A 1010 26.78 30.14 -1.05
N ASN A 1011 26.79 29.45 -2.20
CA ASN A 1011 25.65 29.42 -3.12
C ASN A 1011 24.41 28.82 -2.45
N TYR A 1012 24.60 27.78 -1.62
CA TYR A 1012 23.51 27.16 -0.87
C TYR A 1012 22.92 28.08 0.20
N VAL A 1013 23.75 28.74 1.02
CA VAL A 1013 23.26 29.66 2.04
C VAL A 1013 22.60 30.87 1.38
N LYS A 1014 23.17 31.35 0.26
CA LYS A 1014 22.60 32.41 -0.55
C LYS A 1014 21.25 32.02 -1.14
N SER A 1015 21.08 30.79 -1.64
CA SER A 1015 19.81 30.34 -2.22
C SER A 1015 18.68 30.31 -1.18
N ILE A 1016 18.97 29.98 0.08
CA ILE A 1016 17.98 30.07 1.18
C ILE A 1016 17.51 31.52 1.37
N VAL A 1017 18.43 32.48 1.34
CA VAL A 1017 18.13 33.91 1.48
C VAL A 1017 17.34 34.41 0.26
N ASP A 1018 17.79 34.09 -0.94
CA ASP A 1018 17.15 34.51 -2.19
C ASP A 1018 15.72 33.93 -2.30
N THR A 1019 15.51 32.68 -1.89
CA THR A 1019 14.19 32.02 -1.88
C THR A 1019 13.18 32.77 -1.01
N VAL A 1020 13.60 33.24 0.16
CA VAL A 1020 12.72 33.98 1.08
C VAL A 1020 12.49 35.42 0.61
N GLU A 1021 13.49 36.02 -0.02
CA GLU A 1021 13.42 37.40 -0.52
C GLU A 1021 12.86 37.51 -1.97
N GLY A 1022 12.55 36.38 -2.62
CA GLY A 1022 11.96 36.32 -3.96
C GLY A 1022 12.92 36.73 -5.08
N ARG A 1023 14.21 36.41 -4.97
CA ARG A 1023 15.29 36.85 -5.88
C ARG A 1023 15.83 35.76 -6.78
#